data_AF-A0AAU2KV31-F1
#
_entry.id   AF-A0AAU2KV31-F1
#
_cell.length_a   1.000
_cell.length_b   1.000
_cell.length_c   1.000
_cell.angle_alpha   90.00
_cell.angle_beta   90.00
_cell.angle_gamma   90.00
#
_symmetry.space_group_name_H-M   'P 1'
#
loop_
_entity.id
_entity.type
_entity.pdbx_description
1 polymer ?
#
loop_
_entity_poly.entity_id
_entity_poly.type
_entity_poly.pdbx_seq_one_letter_code
_entity_poly.pdbx_strand_id
1 'polypeptide(L)'
;MRRTARTLLRRPAAAAVAAAGLLGLLTAVPETATPSASPAAATENTATVFYYTKTRNWSAYDLHYAPDGGSWTTVPGVRMEAACTDWVKRTVSLGSASGLAATFNNGSGTWDNNAGKNYALGTGDITVKDGVVAHSDPCADSGTGPSPSPTGTETNTASVYYSTTTVGWSTANIHYQPAGGSWTAVPGVGMAAACTGWMKRSVDLGGATSMRAAFNNGNGVWDNNNGSDYTIRAGVSTVEDRVVTSGADDPCAAEPADTQAPTAPAKVKAEADGVSVVLTWDPSTDDRGVTKYQVTRTGGTRGTTVTDVSSTVHSDANLEERTAYTYTVKAVDAAGNVSAASAAATATTGEKPATPAAGKPLGTDPRKDPIYFVLTARFEDGDSSNNRGGSQHVKSGNAANDDPMFRGDFKGLVNKLDYIKGLGFSAIWITPVVLNRSDYDYHGYHGYDFYKVDGRLESAGASYQDLINAAHAKGMKIYQDVVYNHSSRWGAKGLFTPTVYGVRDDQWSWYYDERNEGFEYDGVSVEPKSGKSYYNGDLWSTAEPSGNTCLDWGKPTGKTSPEGYRLYNCQWPSPTSGMFPKAYYHNCWLGNWEGEDSRSCWLHEDLADFDTESAPVQNYLIGAYDKYIDMGVDGFRIDTAVHIPRTTWNHRFLPAIQERVTSRFGAEAAKNFFVFGEVGAFVNDKWNRGSVNHSAQFFTWKERKEYAADDAAAALEMYDYEEQLGTGSQPVSTNAFLDGNTYHTPDHSRFSGMNVIDMRMHMNFGDANNAYSNGKDSDDSYNDATYNVVYVDSHDYGPNKSSERYAGGTDAWAENMSLMWTFRGIPTLYYGSEIEFQAGKKIDCGPSCPLATTGRAYYGGHLAGTVEASDFGKVSSATGEVARTLDKPLVKHLQRLNEIRRAVPALQMGQYSTEGITGSMAYKRRYTDTASGTDSFALVTVTGAADYAGIPNGTYRDAVTGDTRVVSDGKLSVGAPGKGNLRVYVLDLGGKNAAPGRIGAPGPYLN
;
A
#
# COMPACT_ATOMS: atom_id res chain seq x y z
N MET A 1 0.06 -34.48 24.32
CA MET A 1 -0.06 -34.39 25.79
C MET A 1 -1.53 -34.12 26.15
N ARG A 2 -2.02 -34.54 27.34
CA ARG A 2 -3.40 -34.28 27.80
C ARG A 2 -3.48 -33.05 28.71
N ARG A 3 -4.54 -32.22 28.56
CA ARG A 3 -5.26 -31.44 29.60
C ARG A 3 -6.44 -30.71 28.91
N THR A 4 -7.66 -31.27 28.93
CA THR A 4 -8.75 -31.11 29.93
C THR A 4 -9.52 -29.79 29.85
N ALA A 5 -10.82 -29.91 29.56
CA ALA A 5 -11.78 -28.81 29.39
C ALA A 5 -12.54 -28.43 30.68
N ARG A 6 -13.23 -27.28 30.64
CA ARG A 6 -14.34 -26.95 31.56
C ARG A 6 -15.51 -26.27 30.83
N THR A 7 -16.54 -27.06 30.60
CA THR A 7 -17.97 -26.83 30.93
C THR A 7 -18.62 -25.44 30.69
N LEU A 8 -19.49 -25.42 29.68
CA LEU A 8 -20.68 -24.54 29.58
C LEU A 8 -21.78 -24.96 30.58
N LEU A 9 -22.63 -24.02 30.99
CA LEU A 9 -23.96 -24.28 31.56
C LEU A 9 -24.98 -23.21 31.12
N ARG A 10 -26.27 -23.54 31.19
CA ARG A 10 -27.34 -23.00 30.33
C ARG A 10 -28.10 -21.78 30.91
N ARG A 11 -28.68 -21.00 29.97
CA ARG A 11 -29.92 -20.16 30.04
C ARG A 11 -31.11 -20.89 30.75
N PRO A 12 -32.26 -20.25 31.14
CA PRO A 12 -32.94 -19.12 30.43
C PRO A 12 -33.82 -18.06 31.19
N ALA A 13 -33.98 -16.91 30.53
CA ALA A 13 -35.17 -16.08 30.18
C ALA A 13 -36.43 -15.78 31.09
N ALA A 14 -37.08 -14.65 30.71
CA ALA A 14 -38.45 -14.13 30.99
C ALA A 14 -38.70 -13.33 32.31
N ALA A 15 -39.59 -12.31 32.39
CA ALA A 15 -40.23 -11.37 31.43
C ALA A 15 -41.06 -10.28 32.18
N ALA A 16 -41.32 -9.10 31.56
CA ALA A 16 -42.44 -8.14 31.82
C ALA A 16 -42.55 -7.44 33.23
N VAL A 17 -43.34 -6.37 33.54
CA VAL A 17 -43.98 -5.21 32.85
C VAL A 17 -44.42 -4.14 33.92
N ALA A 18 -44.28 -2.84 33.61
CA ALA A 18 -45.00 -1.61 34.05
C ALA A 18 -45.50 -1.25 35.50
N ALA A 19 -45.40 0.08 35.78
CA ALA A 19 -46.40 1.02 36.36
C ALA A 19 -46.58 1.30 37.89
N ALA A 20 -46.21 2.54 38.26
CA ALA A 20 -46.98 3.60 38.98
C ALA A 20 -47.55 3.40 40.43
N GLY A 21 -47.24 4.38 41.31
CA GLY A 21 -47.86 4.58 42.63
C GLY A 21 -47.59 6.00 43.21
N LEU A 22 -48.41 6.46 44.18
CA LEU A 22 -48.70 7.90 44.37
C LEU A 22 -49.33 8.24 45.77
N LEU A 23 -49.42 9.55 46.13
CA LEU A 23 -50.01 10.18 47.36
C LEU A 23 -49.18 10.03 48.67
N GLY A 24 -49.17 10.98 49.64
CA GLY A 24 -49.77 12.32 49.84
C GLY A 24 -48.90 13.14 50.84
N LEU A 25 -49.33 14.19 51.59
CA LEU A 25 -50.59 14.94 51.72
C LEU A 25 -50.28 16.36 52.34
N LEU A 26 -51.20 17.04 53.08
CA LEU A 26 -51.10 18.46 53.51
C LEU A 26 -51.72 18.79 54.91
N THR A 27 -51.65 20.09 55.31
CA THR A 27 -52.46 20.88 56.30
C THR A 27 -51.81 21.19 57.68
N ALA A 28 -51.97 22.35 58.35
CA ALA A 28 -52.56 23.68 58.03
C ALA A 28 -52.03 24.81 58.97
N VAL A 29 -52.46 26.08 58.77
CA VAL A 29 -51.87 27.35 59.31
C VAL A 29 -52.91 28.33 59.87
N PRO A 30 -52.70 28.93 61.06
CA PRO A 30 -52.78 30.41 61.28
C PRO A 30 -51.74 30.90 62.37
N GLU A 31 -51.52 32.18 62.77
CA GLU A 31 -52.09 33.51 62.45
C GLU A 31 -51.13 34.72 62.79
N THR A 32 -51.70 35.90 63.10
CA THR A 32 -51.19 37.30 63.33
C THR A 32 -50.58 37.61 64.74
N ALA A 33 -49.93 38.75 65.10
CA ALA A 33 -49.89 40.14 64.56
C ALA A 33 -48.60 40.97 64.93
N THR A 34 -48.50 42.19 64.37
CA THR A 34 -47.46 43.27 64.39
C THR A 34 -47.38 44.12 65.71
N PRO A 35 -46.52 45.19 65.91
CA PRO A 35 -45.68 45.97 64.96
C PRO A 35 -44.30 46.55 65.41
N SER A 36 -43.63 47.25 64.46
CA SER A 36 -42.72 48.41 64.61
C SER A 36 -41.25 48.26 65.08
N ALA A 37 -40.34 48.23 64.09
CA ALA A 37 -39.27 49.23 63.89
C ALA A 37 -38.71 49.09 62.46
N SER A 38 -38.30 50.19 61.80
CA SER A 38 -37.79 50.15 60.41
C SER A 38 -36.25 50.27 60.38
N PRO A 39 -35.50 49.24 59.95
CA PRO A 39 -34.07 49.32 59.68
C PRO A 39 -33.79 49.61 58.20
N ALA A 40 -32.55 50.03 57.90
CA ALA A 40 -32.10 50.24 56.52
C ALA A 40 -32.18 48.94 55.68
N ALA A 41 -32.51 49.08 54.39
CA ALA A 41 -32.72 47.95 53.49
C ALA A 41 -31.44 47.11 53.31
N ALA A 42 -31.58 45.79 53.47
CA ALA A 42 -30.54 44.84 53.06
C ALA A 42 -30.48 44.74 51.54
N THR A 43 -29.27 44.65 50.98
CA THR A 43 -29.06 44.37 49.55
C THR A 43 -29.61 43.00 49.18
N GLU A 44 -30.52 42.95 48.21
CA GLU A 44 -31.17 41.72 47.77
C GLU A 44 -30.18 40.80 47.03
N ASN A 45 -30.03 39.56 47.51
CA ASN A 45 -29.17 38.56 46.90
C ASN A 45 -29.78 38.08 45.57
N THR A 46 -29.02 38.21 44.48
CA THR A 46 -29.50 38.07 43.11
C THR A 46 -28.48 37.33 42.23
N ALA A 47 -28.95 36.82 41.10
CA ALA A 47 -28.11 36.36 40.00
C ALA A 47 -28.56 37.02 38.69
N THR A 48 -27.62 37.53 37.90
CA THR A 48 -27.86 38.01 36.53
C THR A 48 -27.35 36.94 35.57
N VAL A 49 -28.27 36.16 35.00
CA VAL A 49 -27.94 35.08 34.08
C VAL A 49 -27.95 35.62 32.65
N PHE A 50 -26.80 35.59 31.98
CA PHE A 50 -26.60 35.88 30.57
C PHE A 50 -26.59 34.58 29.76
N TYR A 51 -27.28 34.54 28.62
CA TYR A 51 -27.34 33.38 27.72
C TYR A 51 -26.96 33.77 26.29
N TYR A 52 -26.04 33.01 25.69
CA TYR A 52 -25.53 33.28 24.34
C TYR A 52 -26.53 32.84 23.26
N THR A 53 -26.95 33.76 22.40
CA THR A 53 -28.04 33.52 21.46
C THR A 53 -27.58 32.89 20.15
N LYS A 54 -26.41 33.30 19.64
CA LYS A 54 -25.95 33.03 18.26
C LYS A 54 -26.00 31.57 17.83
N THR A 55 -25.57 30.65 18.69
CA THR A 55 -25.51 29.20 18.38
C THR A 55 -26.88 28.51 18.38
N ARG A 56 -27.89 29.10 19.04
CA ARG A 56 -29.26 28.55 19.11
C ARG A 56 -30.22 29.25 18.14
N ASN A 57 -29.99 30.54 17.88
CA ASN A 57 -30.74 31.38 16.94
C ASN A 57 -32.27 31.27 17.07
N TRP A 58 -32.79 31.39 18.29
CA TRP A 58 -34.22 31.39 18.58
C TRP A 58 -34.79 32.81 18.49
N SER A 59 -36.07 32.92 18.12
CA SER A 59 -36.80 34.20 18.07
C SER A 59 -37.15 34.77 19.46
N ALA A 60 -36.92 34.00 20.51
CA ALA A 60 -37.21 34.33 21.90
C ALA A 60 -36.36 33.44 22.83
N TYR A 61 -36.10 33.92 24.05
CA TYR A 61 -35.36 33.20 25.08
C TYR A 61 -36.02 33.40 26.43
N ASP A 62 -36.47 32.32 27.05
CA ASP A 62 -37.13 32.31 28.36
C ASP A 62 -36.27 31.47 29.34
N LEU A 63 -35.96 32.06 30.51
CA LEU A 63 -35.23 31.40 31.61
C LEU A 63 -36.24 30.71 32.53
N HIS A 64 -36.25 29.39 32.52
CA HIS A 64 -37.01 28.58 33.47
C HIS A 64 -36.08 28.11 34.57
N TYR A 65 -36.33 28.55 35.81
CA TYR A 65 -35.44 28.31 36.94
C TYR A 65 -36.17 28.01 38.26
N ALA A 66 -35.41 27.49 39.22
CA ALA A 66 -35.73 27.38 40.65
C ALA A 66 -34.49 27.79 41.47
N PRO A 67 -34.57 28.77 42.39
CA PRO A 67 -33.52 28.99 43.40
C PRO A 67 -33.30 27.73 44.24
N ASP A 68 -32.10 27.54 44.81
CA ASP A 68 -31.78 26.36 45.62
C ASP A 68 -32.79 26.16 46.79
N GLY A 69 -33.44 25.00 46.84
CA GLY A 69 -34.51 24.69 47.80
C GLY A 69 -35.87 25.36 47.52
N GLY A 70 -35.98 26.15 46.47
CA GLY A 70 -37.20 26.82 46.00
C GLY A 70 -38.02 25.99 45.00
N SER A 71 -39.11 26.60 44.51
CA SER A 71 -39.97 26.03 43.46
C SER A 71 -39.59 26.55 42.07
N TRP A 72 -39.83 25.74 41.05
CA TRP A 72 -39.67 26.15 39.65
C TRP A 72 -40.71 27.21 39.25
N THR A 73 -40.24 28.19 38.48
CA THR A 73 -41.10 29.10 37.69
C THR A 73 -42.10 28.32 36.82
N THR A 74 -43.25 28.89 36.49
CA THR A 74 -44.21 28.26 35.57
C THR A 74 -43.67 28.26 34.14
N VAL A 75 -43.69 27.10 33.46
CA VAL A 75 -43.33 26.95 32.02
C VAL A 75 -44.10 27.96 31.16
N PRO A 76 -43.47 28.67 30.19
CA PRO A 76 -42.08 28.53 29.69
C PRO A 76 -40.99 29.19 30.56
N GLY A 77 -41.28 29.65 31.77
CA GLY A 77 -40.34 30.42 32.58
C GLY A 77 -40.50 31.91 32.34
N VAL A 78 -39.40 32.66 32.46
CA VAL A 78 -39.42 34.12 32.49
C VAL A 78 -38.57 34.70 31.36
N ARG A 79 -39.17 35.59 30.56
CA ARG A 79 -38.53 36.22 29.39
C ARG A 79 -37.22 36.91 29.72
N MET A 80 -36.16 36.50 29.05
CA MET A 80 -34.86 37.18 29.04
C MET A 80 -34.93 38.39 28.10
N GLU A 81 -34.26 39.48 28.49
CA GLU A 81 -34.14 40.72 27.72
C GLU A 81 -32.83 40.77 26.94
N ALA A 82 -32.74 41.54 25.86
CA ALA A 82 -31.47 41.73 25.15
C ALA A 82 -30.44 42.43 26.04
N ALA A 83 -29.22 41.90 26.08
CA ALA A 83 -28.14 42.42 26.92
C ALA A 83 -27.09 43.19 26.10
N CYS A 84 -26.52 42.54 25.10
CA CYS A 84 -25.59 43.09 24.12
C CYS A 84 -25.54 42.17 22.88
N THR A 85 -24.69 42.46 21.90
CA THR A 85 -24.54 41.65 20.68
C THR A 85 -24.36 40.17 21.01
N ASP A 86 -25.23 39.32 20.44
CA ASP A 86 -25.28 37.86 20.67
C ASP A 86 -25.61 37.38 22.11
N TRP A 87 -26.11 38.25 23.01
CA TRP A 87 -26.47 37.89 24.39
C TRP A 87 -27.83 38.43 24.86
N VAL A 88 -28.57 37.60 25.60
CA VAL A 88 -29.73 38.00 26.41
C VAL A 88 -29.43 37.81 27.90
N LYS A 89 -30.13 38.52 28.79
CA LYS A 89 -29.96 38.40 30.25
C LYS A 89 -31.27 38.32 31.02
N ARG A 90 -31.19 37.87 32.28
CA ARG A 90 -32.24 38.01 33.29
C ARG A 90 -31.63 38.11 34.68
N THR A 91 -31.92 39.18 35.41
CA THR A 91 -31.67 39.23 36.86
C THR A 91 -32.83 38.57 37.61
N VAL A 92 -32.50 37.71 38.56
CA VAL A 92 -33.44 36.97 39.41
C VAL A 92 -33.09 37.19 40.89
N SER A 93 -34.12 37.36 41.74
CA SER A 93 -33.94 37.36 43.19
C SER A 93 -33.85 35.93 43.70
N LEU A 94 -32.85 35.69 44.56
CA LEU A 94 -32.55 34.38 45.16
C LEU A 94 -32.94 34.31 46.63
N GLY A 95 -33.25 35.44 47.28
CA GLY A 95 -33.49 35.47 48.72
C GLY A 95 -32.28 34.93 49.48
N SER A 96 -32.46 33.92 50.33
CA SER A 96 -31.36 33.27 51.06
C SER A 96 -30.68 32.11 50.30
N ALA A 97 -31.03 31.85 49.04
CA ALA A 97 -30.46 30.73 48.27
C ALA A 97 -29.02 31.02 47.79
N SER A 98 -28.21 29.96 47.73
CA SER A 98 -26.81 29.96 47.27
C SER A 98 -26.63 29.97 45.75
N GLY A 99 -27.71 29.82 45.01
CA GLY A 99 -27.71 29.60 43.58
C GLY A 99 -29.10 29.22 43.06
N LEU A 100 -29.14 28.74 41.82
CA LEU A 100 -30.35 28.30 41.14
C LEU A 100 -30.09 27.13 40.18
N ALA A 101 -31.06 26.23 40.08
CA ALA A 101 -31.20 25.32 38.96
C ALA A 101 -31.91 26.02 37.80
N ALA A 102 -31.41 25.88 36.57
CA ALA A 102 -31.93 26.60 35.40
C ALA A 102 -31.97 25.75 34.12
N THR A 103 -32.84 26.15 33.20
CA THR A 103 -32.93 25.69 31.81
C THR A 103 -33.40 26.85 30.92
N PHE A 104 -33.11 26.80 29.63
CA PHE A 104 -33.45 27.85 28.67
C PHE A 104 -34.37 27.28 27.60
N ASN A 105 -35.29 28.07 27.06
CA ASN A 105 -36.16 27.63 25.97
C ASN A 105 -36.63 28.79 25.08
N ASN A 106 -37.22 28.46 23.94
CA ASN A 106 -37.70 29.43 22.94
C ASN A 106 -39.11 29.98 23.18
N GLY A 107 -39.74 29.68 24.33
CA GLY A 107 -41.13 30.03 24.62
C GLY A 107 -42.18 29.15 23.92
N SER A 108 -41.77 28.25 23.02
CA SER A 108 -42.66 27.39 22.22
C SER A 108 -42.27 25.90 22.26
N GLY A 109 -41.57 25.45 23.29
CA GLY A 109 -41.34 24.03 23.59
C GLY A 109 -40.01 23.42 23.13
N THR A 110 -39.08 24.20 22.57
CA THR A 110 -37.70 23.75 22.33
C THR A 110 -36.82 24.18 23.50
N TRP A 111 -36.12 23.22 24.12
CA TRP A 111 -35.38 23.41 25.37
C TRP A 111 -33.88 23.19 25.20
N ASP A 112 -33.09 24.00 25.90
CA ASP A 112 -31.71 23.70 26.29
C ASP A 112 -31.70 23.36 27.78
N ASN A 113 -31.59 22.05 28.03
CA ASN A 113 -31.48 21.44 29.34
C ASN A 113 -30.15 20.66 29.46
N ASN A 114 -29.04 21.24 29.01
CA ASN A 114 -27.67 20.71 29.20
C ASN A 114 -27.55 19.17 29.02
N ALA A 115 -28.03 18.67 27.88
CA ALA A 115 -28.09 17.23 27.56
C ALA A 115 -28.86 16.37 28.59
N GLY A 116 -30.01 16.86 29.07
CA GLY A 116 -30.89 16.15 30.01
C GLY A 116 -30.63 16.45 31.50
N LYS A 117 -29.90 17.51 31.82
CA LYS A 117 -29.60 17.97 33.19
C LYS A 117 -29.90 19.46 33.33
N ASN A 118 -30.39 19.90 34.49
CA ASN A 118 -30.53 21.33 34.75
C ASN A 118 -29.13 21.95 34.92
N TYR A 119 -28.94 23.18 34.43
CA TYR A 119 -27.77 23.99 34.77
C TYR A 119 -27.80 24.31 36.27
N ALA A 120 -26.68 24.14 36.96
CA ALA A 120 -26.50 24.67 38.32
C ALA A 120 -25.72 25.99 38.20
N LEU A 121 -26.33 27.09 38.62
CA LEU A 121 -25.81 28.44 38.51
C LEU A 121 -25.65 29.04 39.92
N GLY A 122 -24.59 29.82 40.17
CA GLY A 122 -24.33 30.46 41.46
C GLY A 122 -25.10 31.78 41.68
N THR A 123 -24.44 32.75 42.31
CA THR A 123 -24.92 34.12 42.50
C THR A 123 -24.09 35.12 41.68
N GLY A 124 -24.55 36.37 41.55
CA GLY A 124 -23.86 37.41 40.77
C GLY A 124 -24.07 37.28 39.25
N ASP A 125 -23.14 37.81 38.46
CA ASP A 125 -23.21 37.76 36.98
C ASP A 125 -22.70 36.43 36.44
N ILE A 126 -23.51 35.75 35.62
CA ILE A 126 -23.30 34.36 35.22
C ILE A 126 -23.55 34.22 33.72
N THR A 127 -22.54 33.84 32.94
CA THR A 127 -22.70 33.49 31.52
C THR A 127 -22.96 32.00 31.34
N VAL A 128 -23.94 31.67 30.49
CA VAL A 128 -24.12 30.35 29.91
C VAL A 128 -23.96 30.44 28.40
N LYS A 129 -22.93 29.76 27.87
CA LYS A 129 -22.61 29.70 26.44
C LYS A 129 -22.34 28.28 26.02
N ASP A 130 -23.14 27.77 25.09
CA ASP A 130 -22.95 26.46 24.44
C ASP A 130 -22.82 25.26 25.41
N GLY A 131 -23.44 25.36 26.59
CA GLY A 131 -23.39 24.37 27.66
C GLY A 131 -22.40 24.70 28.80
N VAL A 132 -21.52 25.68 28.62
CA VAL A 132 -20.50 26.10 29.60
C VAL A 132 -21.05 27.21 30.49
N VAL A 133 -20.84 27.07 31.81
CA VAL A 133 -21.17 28.09 32.83
C VAL A 133 -19.88 28.79 33.27
N ALA A 134 -19.89 30.12 33.32
CA ALA A 134 -18.84 30.95 33.91
C ALA A 134 -19.45 32.16 34.64
N HIS A 135 -18.68 32.85 35.49
CA HIS A 135 -19.16 33.96 36.33
C HIS A 135 -18.52 35.29 35.89
N SER A 136 -19.21 36.00 34.99
CA SER A 136 -18.79 37.26 34.38
C SER A 136 -19.97 37.99 33.72
N ASP A 137 -19.86 39.31 33.53
CA ASP A 137 -20.74 40.06 32.60
C ASP A 137 -20.08 40.09 31.20
N PRO A 138 -20.68 39.48 30.16
CA PRO A 138 -20.14 39.46 28.80
C PRO A 138 -20.34 40.79 28.04
N CYS A 139 -21.10 41.72 28.60
CA CYS A 139 -21.45 43.01 28.00
C CYS A 139 -20.61 44.18 28.56
N ALA A 140 -19.72 43.92 29.52
CA ALA A 140 -18.92 44.94 30.20
C ALA A 140 -17.99 45.75 29.27
N ASP A 141 -17.54 45.18 28.15
CA ASP A 141 -16.58 45.80 27.22
C ASP A 141 -17.19 46.07 25.82
N SER A 142 -18.12 47.03 25.74
CA SER A 142 -18.64 47.51 24.44
C SER A 142 -18.80 49.04 24.34
N GLY A 143 -18.06 49.80 25.17
CA GLY A 143 -18.08 51.26 25.18
C GLY A 143 -16.75 51.90 24.77
N THR A 144 -16.71 52.57 23.62
CA THR A 144 -15.67 53.54 23.25
C THR A 144 -15.82 54.83 24.08
N GLY A 145 -15.53 54.72 25.38
CA GLY A 145 -15.32 55.88 26.27
C GLY A 145 -13.91 56.46 26.10
N PRO A 146 -13.71 57.77 26.33
CA PRO A 146 -12.42 58.39 26.11
C PRO A 146 -11.36 57.83 27.06
N SER A 147 -10.17 57.57 26.53
CA SER A 147 -8.95 57.44 27.33
C SER A 147 -8.81 58.67 28.25
N PRO A 148 -8.71 58.51 29.58
CA PRO A 148 -8.28 59.60 30.42
C PRO A 148 -6.80 59.86 30.11
N SER A 149 -6.54 60.94 29.37
CA SER A 149 -5.18 61.47 29.25
C SER A 149 -4.64 61.77 30.66
N PRO A 150 -3.37 61.46 30.98
CA PRO A 150 -2.98 61.12 32.33
C PRO A 150 -2.91 62.34 33.27
N THR A 151 -3.98 62.57 34.03
CA THR A 151 -3.94 63.41 35.23
C THR A 151 -3.60 62.58 36.46
N GLY A 152 -2.33 62.17 36.55
CA GLY A 152 -1.61 62.04 37.82
C GLY A 152 -2.16 61.14 38.93
N THR A 153 -2.35 59.84 38.66
CA THR A 153 -1.90 58.79 39.60
C THR A 153 -1.58 57.52 38.81
N GLU A 154 -0.40 56.91 39.03
CA GLU A 154 -0.09 55.59 38.45
C GLU A 154 -0.95 54.53 39.13
N THR A 155 -1.95 53.98 38.44
CA THR A 155 -2.72 52.82 38.92
C THR A 155 -1.86 51.58 38.80
N ASN A 156 -1.51 50.96 39.93
CA ASN A 156 -0.53 49.89 39.97
C ASN A 156 -1.18 48.55 39.56
N THR A 157 -1.23 48.25 38.27
CA THR A 157 -1.95 47.08 37.75
C THR A 157 -1.07 45.84 37.57
N ALA A 158 -1.59 44.66 37.91
CA ALA A 158 -1.00 43.35 37.59
C ALA A 158 -1.79 42.67 36.46
N SER A 159 -1.13 42.30 35.36
CA SER A 159 -1.72 41.48 34.29
C SER A 159 -1.26 40.04 34.42
N VAL A 160 -2.17 39.17 34.83
CA VAL A 160 -1.88 37.79 35.22
C VAL A 160 -2.31 36.82 34.14
N TYR A 161 -1.37 35.98 33.69
CA TYR A 161 -1.63 34.83 32.84
C TYR A 161 -1.47 33.55 33.67
N TYR A 162 -2.43 32.64 33.59
CA TYR A 162 -2.44 31.36 34.30
C TYR A 162 -2.52 30.22 33.28
N SER A 163 -1.51 29.33 33.27
CA SER A 163 -1.48 28.16 32.40
C SER A 163 -2.44 27.10 32.93
N THR A 164 -3.46 26.75 32.15
CA THR A 164 -4.39 25.67 32.49
C THR A 164 -3.96 24.31 31.95
N THR A 165 -2.88 24.26 31.16
CA THR A 165 -2.40 23.08 30.44
C THR A 165 -2.13 21.89 31.37
N THR A 166 -1.31 22.08 32.41
CA THR A 166 -0.93 21.00 33.35
C THR A 166 -2.04 20.65 34.34
N VAL A 167 -2.91 21.61 34.69
CA VAL A 167 -4.02 21.40 35.64
C VAL A 167 -5.30 20.89 34.98
N GLY A 168 -5.40 20.92 33.65
CA GLY A 168 -6.53 20.42 32.87
C GLY A 168 -7.83 21.23 33.04
N TRP A 169 -7.72 22.53 33.31
CA TRP A 169 -8.90 23.37 33.60
C TRP A 169 -9.45 24.09 32.36
N SER A 170 -10.76 24.00 32.15
CA SER A 170 -11.48 24.72 31.09
C SER A 170 -11.92 26.14 31.47
N THR A 171 -11.89 26.47 32.76
CA THR A 171 -12.17 27.81 33.31
C THR A 171 -11.27 28.07 34.51
N ALA A 172 -10.95 29.33 34.79
CA ALA A 172 -10.18 29.73 35.97
C ALA A 172 -10.71 31.04 36.57
N ASN A 173 -10.75 31.13 37.89
CA ASN A 173 -10.93 32.37 38.64
C ASN A 173 -9.62 32.72 39.35
N ILE A 174 -9.32 34.00 39.47
CA ILE A 174 -8.29 34.52 40.38
C ILE A 174 -8.96 35.10 41.63
N HIS A 175 -8.70 34.48 42.78
CA HIS A 175 -9.07 34.98 44.10
C HIS A 175 -7.83 35.68 44.66
N TYR A 176 -7.92 36.94 45.09
CA TYR A 176 -6.72 37.72 45.42
C TYR A 176 -6.93 38.74 46.54
N GLN A 177 -5.81 39.18 47.14
CA GLN A 177 -5.71 40.21 48.17
C GLN A 177 -4.52 41.13 47.83
N PRO A 178 -4.74 42.39 47.40
CA PRO A 178 -3.67 43.39 47.30
C PRO A 178 -2.99 43.58 48.66
N ALA A 179 -1.68 43.84 48.70
CA ALA A 179 -0.93 43.94 49.95
C ALA A 179 -1.49 45.06 50.86
N GLY A 180 -1.97 44.67 52.04
CA GLY A 180 -2.66 45.57 52.99
C GLY A 180 -4.17 45.73 52.78
N GLY A 181 -4.73 45.15 51.71
CA GLY A 181 -6.18 45.11 51.44
C GLY A 181 -6.88 43.86 52.00
N SER A 182 -8.13 43.67 51.59
CA SER A 182 -8.92 42.47 51.88
C SER A 182 -8.91 41.48 50.70
N TRP A 183 -9.18 40.20 50.98
CA TRP A 183 -9.43 39.22 49.91
C TRP A 183 -10.72 39.53 49.16
N THR A 184 -10.74 39.26 47.86
CA THR A 184 -11.97 39.11 47.07
C THR A 184 -12.92 38.09 47.71
N ALA A 185 -14.23 38.17 47.47
CA ALA A 185 -15.15 37.10 47.86
C ALA A 185 -14.77 35.77 47.16
N VAL A 186 -15.08 34.62 47.77
CA VAL A 186 -14.97 33.29 47.13
C VAL A 186 -16.10 33.15 46.09
N PRO A 187 -15.86 32.64 44.87
CA PRO A 187 -14.65 31.97 44.36
C PRO A 187 -13.60 32.89 43.71
N GLY A 188 -13.65 34.19 43.92
CA GLY A 188 -12.76 35.16 43.25
C GLY A 188 -13.38 35.70 41.97
N VAL A 189 -12.54 36.19 41.06
CA VAL A 189 -12.95 36.88 39.83
C VAL A 189 -12.55 36.06 38.61
N GLY A 190 -13.49 35.86 37.68
CA GLY A 190 -13.26 35.06 36.45
C GLY A 190 -12.13 35.62 35.58
N MET A 191 -11.25 34.72 35.12
CA MET A 191 -10.23 34.98 34.10
C MET A 191 -10.79 34.66 32.71
N ALA A 192 -10.40 35.43 31.69
CA ALA A 192 -10.79 35.19 30.31
C ALA A 192 -9.79 34.28 29.60
N ALA A 193 -10.21 33.49 28.61
CA ALA A 193 -9.27 32.76 27.76
C ALA A 193 -8.42 33.76 26.95
N ALA A 194 -7.11 33.56 26.90
CA ALA A 194 -6.16 34.45 26.22
C ALA A 194 -5.62 33.80 24.93
N CYS A 195 -5.18 32.55 25.03
CA CYS A 195 -4.79 31.70 23.91
C CYS A 195 -4.83 30.22 24.35
N THR A 196 -4.48 29.29 23.48
CA THR A 196 -4.44 27.85 23.79
C THR A 196 -3.58 27.58 25.04
N GLY A 197 -4.19 27.02 26.09
CA GLY A 197 -3.53 26.70 27.35
C GLY A 197 -3.44 27.85 28.37
N TRP A 198 -3.83 29.09 28.03
CA TRP A 198 -3.62 30.26 28.90
C TRP A 198 -4.90 31.08 29.15
N MET A 199 -5.12 31.42 30.42
CA MET A 199 -6.18 32.33 30.90
C MET A 199 -5.57 33.65 31.39
N LYS A 200 -6.18 34.81 31.11
CA LYS A 200 -5.70 36.14 31.50
C LYS A 200 -6.70 36.91 32.38
N ARG A 201 -6.18 37.67 33.34
CA ARG A 201 -6.92 38.73 34.06
C ARG A 201 -6.01 39.90 34.40
N SER A 202 -6.44 41.13 34.12
CA SER A 202 -5.83 42.33 34.69
C SER A 202 -6.51 42.71 36.00
N VAL A 203 -5.70 43.05 37.00
CA VAL A 203 -6.11 43.38 38.37
C VAL A 203 -5.51 44.74 38.75
N ASP A 204 -6.34 45.64 39.27
CA ASP A 204 -5.87 46.88 39.89
C ASP A 204 -5.48 46.61 41.36
N LEU A 205 -4.26 47.01 41.74
CA LEU A 205 -3.74 46.90 43.11
C LEU A 205 -3.88 48.23 43.89
N GLY A 206 -4.35 49.30 43.24
CA GLY A 206 -4.39 50.64 43.80
C GLY A 206 -2.98 51.13 44.15
N GLY A 207 -2.74 51.42 45.44
CA GLY A 207 -1.42 51.81 45.96
C GLY A 207 -0.49 50.66 46.31
N ALA A 208 -0.92 49.39 46.22
CA ALA A 208 -0.08 48.24 46.55
C ALA A 208 0.80 47.80 45.36
N THR A 209 2.02 47.35 45.63
CA THR A 209 2.96 46.88 44.58
C THR A 209 2.84 45.38 44.25
N SER A 210 1.99 44.66 44.99
CA SER A 210 1.78 43.22 44.83
C SER A 210 0.48 42.76 45.48
N MET A 211 0.00 41.59 45.09
CA MET A 211 -1.10 40.85 45.73
C MET A 211 -0.68 39.43 46.11
N ARG A 212 -1.37 38.86 47.10
CA ARG A 212 -1.51 37.41 47.25
C ARG A 212 -2.64 36.93 46.35
N ALA A 213 -2.51 35.74 45.76
CA ALA A 213 -3.53 35.16 44.89
C ALA A 213 -3.58 33.63 45.01
N ALA A 214 -4.76 33.07 44.75
CA ALA A 214 -4.99 31.65 44.53
C ALA A 214 -5.95 31.47 43.34
N PHE A 215 -5.80 30.38 42.60
CA PHE A 215 -6.62 30.10 41.43
C PHE A 215 -7.59 28.95 41.72
N ASN A 216 -8.73 28.91 41.03
CA ASN A 216 -9.67 27.79 41.13
C ASN A 216 -10.50 27.64 39.84
N ASN A 217 -11.05 26.45 39.63
CA ASN A 217 -11.88 26.12 38.46
C ASN A 217 -13.38 26.49 38.63
N GLY A 218 -13.73 27.35 39.59
CA GLY A 218 -15.11 27.72 39.93
C GLY A 218 -15.94 26.61 40.61
N ASN A 219 -15.45 25.37 40.65
CA ASN A 219 -16.16 24.20 41.18
C ASN A 219 -15.49 23.63 42.45
N GLY A 220 -14.85 24.49 43.23
CA GLY A 220 -14.24 24.14 44.52
C GLY A 220 -12.89 23.43 44.45
N VAL A 221 -12.29 23.25 43.26
CA VAL A 221 -10.90 22.78 43.13
C VAL A 221 -9.98 23.99 43.09
N TRP A 222 -9.04 24.04 44.02
CA TRP A 222 -8.13 25.17 44.23
C TRP A 222 -6.68 24.83 43.92
N ASP A 223 -5.98 25.81 43.37
CA ASP A 223 -4.53 25.89 43.30
C ASP A 223 -4.06 27.10 44.10
N ASN A 224 -3.60 26.83 45.32
CA ASN A 224 -3.14 27.80 46.30
C ASN A 224 -1.63 27.64 46.60
N ASN A 225 -0.86 27.13 45.62
CA ASN A 225 0.57 26.88 45.75
C ASN A 225 0.91 26.01 46.99
N ASN A 226 0.27 24.83 47.10
CA ASN A 226 0.40 23.93 48.26
C ASN A 226 0.15 24.62 49.62
N GLY A 227 -0.83 25.53 49.69
CA GLY A 227 -1.22 26.23 50.91
C GLY A 227 -0.40 27.48 51.26
N SER A 228 0.40 28.01 50.34
CA SER A 228 1.27 29.18 50.58
C SER A 228 0.81 30.50 49.90
N ASP A 229 -0.18 30.42 49.01
CA ASP A 229 -0.59 31.44 48.05
C ASP A 229 0.50 31.83 47.04
N TYR A 230 0.08 32.39 45.90
CA TYR A 230 0.95 33.04 44.92
C TYR A 230 1.18 34.49 45.30
N THR A 231 2.42 34.99 45.15
CA THR A 231 2.72 36.42 45.28
C THR A 231 2.95 36.99 43.88
N ILE A 232 2.05 37.86 43.45
CA ILE A 232 2.04 38.45 42.10
C ILE A 232 2.30 39.96 42.23
N ARG A 233 3.21 40.50 41.42
CA ARG A 233 3.59 41.93 41.41
C ARG A 233 2.81 42.69 40.35
N ALA A 234 2.85 44.02 40.43
CA ALA A 234 2.45 44.87 39.31
C ALA A 234 3.27 44.58 38.05
N GLY A 235 2.70 44.86 36.88
CA GLY A 235 3.22 44.46 35.57
C GLY A 235 2.65 43.13 35.08
N VAL A 236 3.20 42.60 33.97
CA VAL A 236 2.80 41.29 33.43
C VAL A 236 3.43 40.18 34.25
N SER A 237 2.67 39.13 34.58
CA SER A 237 3.18 37.92 35.23
C SER A 237 2.53 36.68 34.64
N THR A 238 3.32 35.64 34.37
CA THR A 238 2.80 34.29 34.09
C THR A 238 2.83 33.43 35.36
N VAL A 239 1.88 32.50 35.47
CA VAL A 239 1.80 31.48 36.50
C VAL A 239 1.59 30.13 35.81
N GLU A 240 2.60 29.27 35.89
CA GLU A 240 2.62 27.96 35.25
C GLU A 240 3.36 26.97 36.15
N ASP A 241 2.86 25.73 36.26
CA ASP A 241 3.42 24.68 37.12
C ASP A 241 3.74 25.12 38.56
N ARG A 242 2.91 26.04 39.09
CA ARG A 242 3.05 26.72 40.40
C ARG A 242 4.24 27.68 40.55
N VAL A 243 4.88 28.06 39.44
CA VAL A 243 5.93 29.09 39.39
C VAL A 243 5.34 30.41 38.92
N VAL A 244 5.69 31.51 39.60
CA VAL A 244 5.31 32.88 39.18
C VAL A 244 6.51 33.55 38.53
N THR A 245 6.39 33.92 37.26
CA THR A 245 7.39 34.73 36.54
C THR A 245 6.90 36.17 36.48
N SER A 246 7.53 37.07 37.26
CA SER A 246 7.22 38.50 37.23
C SER A 246 7.97 39.21 36.10
N GLY A 247 7.30 40.15 35.40
CA GLY A 247 7.89 40.86 34.25
C GLY A 247 8.00 39.99 33.00
N ALA A 248 7.09 39.01 32.86
CA ALA A 248 7.07 38.11 31.71
C ALA A 248 6.56 38.81 30.44
N ASP A 249 7.01 38.33 29.28
CA ASP A 249 6.38 38.66 28.00
C ASP A 249 4.97 38.04 27.91
N ASP A 250 4.14 38.52 26.98
CA ASP A 250 2.80 38.00 26.74
C ASP A 250 2.87 36.59 26.12
N PRO A 251 2.50 35.50 26.81
CA PRO A 251 2.56 34.14 26.27
C PRO A 251 1.55 33.89 25.14
N CYS A 252 0.65 34.86 24.89
CA CYS A 252 -0.33 34.86 23.82
C CYS A 252 -0.04 35.92 22.75
N ALA A 253 1.17 36.50 22.73
CA ALA A 253 1.62 37.30 21.61
C ALA A 253 1.57 36.47 20.32
N ALA A 254 1.01 37.03 19.25
CA ALA A 254 1.12 36.41 17.94
C ALA A 254 2.60 36.47 17.51
N GLU A 255 3.18 35.30 17.22
CA GLU A 255 4.46 35.23 16.52
C GLU A 255 4.38 36.10 15.26
N PRO A 256 5.41 36.93 14.97
CA PRO A 256 5.38 37.76 13.79
C PRO A 256 5.21 36.88 12.55
N ALA A 257 4.36 37.36 11.63
CA ALA A 257 4.15 36.71 10.35
C ALA A 257 5.51 36.48 9.68
N ASP A 258 5.71 35.27 9.18
CA ASP A 258 6.94 34.97 8.47
C ASP A 258 6.99 35.81 7.18
N THR A 259 8.05 36.61 7.07
CA THR A 259 8.30 37.52 5.95
C THR A 259 9.69 37.32 5.38
N GLN A 260 10.44 36.34 5.92
CA GLN A 260 11.74 35.99 5.38
C GLN A 260 11.51 35.00 4.24
N ALA A 261 12.12 35.26 3.09
CA ALA A 261 12.09 34.31 1.98
C ALA A 261 13.25 33.31 2.13
N PRO A 262 13.06 32.05 1.70
CA PRO A 262 14.15 31.09 1.64
C PRO A 262 15.37 31.60 0.87
N THR A 263 16.50 30.96 1.08
CA THR A 263 17.68 31.17 0.23
C THR A 263 17.43 30.74 -1.22
N ALA A 264 18.07 31.42 -2.17
CA ALA A 264 17.98 31.04 -3.58
C ALA A 264 18.64 29.66 -3.81
N PRO A 265 17.98 28.73 -4.54
CA PRO A 265 18.55 27.41 -4.84
C PRO A 265 19.93 27.51 -5.48
N ALA A 266 20.91 26.85 -4.86
CA ALA A 266 22.31 26.87 -5.28
C ALA A 266 22.68 25.62 -6.09
N LYS A 267 23.79 25.72 -6.86
CA LYS A 267 24.32 24.65 -7.72
C LYS A 267 23.29 23.99 -8.67
N VAL A 268 22.29 24.75 -9.14
CA VAL A 268 21.34 24.22 -10.13
C VAL A 268 22.11 23.74 -11.37
N LYS A 269 21.98 22.45 -11.64
CA LYS A 269 22.61 21.73 -12.75
C LYS A 269 21.49 21.15 -13.61
N ALA A 270 21.63 21.24 -14.92
CA ALA A 270 20.72 20.64 -15.89
C ALA A 270 21.55 19.73 -16.80
N GLU A 271 21.21 18.46 -16.89
CA GLU A 271 21.87 17.48 -17.74
C GLU A 271 20.86 16.82 -18.66
N ALA A 272 21.13 16.84 -19.96
CA ALA A 272 20.29 16.21 -20.96
C ALA A 272 20.55 14.70 -21.02
N ASP A 273 19.47 13.93 -21.12
CA ASP A 273 19.48 12.48 -21.28
C ASP A 273 18.47 12.13 -22.39
N GLY A 274 18.97 12.00 -23.61
CA GLY A 274 18.11 11.92 -24.81
C GLY A 274 17.16 13.12 -24.91
N VAL A 275 15.86 12.86 -24.80
CA VAL A 275 14.79 13.87 -24.79
C VAL A 275 14.21 14.15 -23.39
N SER A 276 14.97 13.84 -22.34
CA SER A 276 14.79 14.39 -20.99
C SER A 276 15.86 15.43 -20.68
N VAL A 277 15.57 16.30 -19.72
CA VAL A 277 16.59 17.00 -18.93
C VAL A 277 16.34 16.69 -17.45
N VAL A 278 17.36 16.18 -16.76
CA VAL A 278 17.36 16.02 -15.32
C VAL A 278 17.97 17.25 -14.67
N LEU A 279 17.24 17.88 -13.76
CA LEU A 279 17.71 18.97 -12.91
C LEU A 279 18.07 18.46 -11.53
N THR A 280 19.14 19.01 -10.96
CA THR A 280 19.55 18.81 -9.56
C THR A 280 20.00 20.14 -8.94
N TRP A 281 19.80 20.33 -7.63
CA TRP A 281 20.27 21.51 -6.89
C TRP A 281 20.53 21.21 -5.41
N ASP A 282 21.28 22.10 -4.73
CA ASP A 282 21.44 22.04 -3.28
C ASP A 282 20.13 22.48 -2.58
N PRO A 283 19.72 21.84 -1.46
CA PRO A 283 18.59 22.30 -0.66
C PRO A 283 18.74 23.75 -0.20
N SER A 284 17.68 24.54 -0.38
CA SER A 284 17.59 25.88 0.19
C SER A 284 17.34 25.83 1.70
N THR A 285 17.93 26.76 2.43
CA THR A 285 17.69 27.00 3.85
C THR A 285 16.74 28.18 4.07
N ASP A 286 16.00 28.12 5.16
CA ASP A 286 15.03 29.10 5.60
C ASP A 286 14.90 29.02 7.15
N ASP A 287 14.40 30.05 7.84
CA ASP A 287 14.26 30.04 9.31
C ASP A 287 13.04 29.24 9.81
N ARG A 288 12.03 28.99 8.96
CA ARG A 288 10.88 28.13 9.28
C ARG A 288 10.73 26.92 8.36
N GLY A 289 11.39 26.93 7.21
CA GLY A 289 11.65 25.75 6.37
C GLY A 289 11.01 25.80 4.99
N VAL A 290 11.70 25.21 4.02
CA VAL A 290 11.25 25.14 2.61
C VAL A 290 10.25 24.00 2.43
N THR A 291 9.09 24.30 1.83
CA THR A 291 8.03 23.32 1.54
C THR A 291 8.06 22.81 0.11
N LYS A 292 8.48 23.65 -0.85
CA LYS A 292 8.57 23.30 -2.28
C LYS A 292 9.53 24.19 -3.05
N TYR A 293 9.77 23.82 -4.30
CA TYR A 293 10.54 24.56 -5.29
C TYR A 293 9.70 24.84 -6.54
N GLN A 294 9.94 25.98 -7.17
CA GLN A 294 9.36 26.38 -8.45
C GLN A 294 10.40 26.31 -9.55
N VAL A 295 10.30 25.29 -10.40
CA VAL A 295 11.14 25.13 -11.60
C VAL A 295 10.49 25.87 -12.76
N THR A 296 11.15 26.93 -13.23
CA THR A 296 10.77 27.63 -14.46
C THR A 296 11.66 27.17 -15.59
N ARG A 297 11.09 26.53 -16.61
CA ARG A 297 11.74 26.20 -17.89
C ARG A 297 11.41 27.24 -18.94
N THR A 298 12.35 27.55 -19.82
CA THR A 298 12.14 28.28 -21.08
C THR A 298 12.89 27.58 -22.21
N GLY A 299 12.19 27.21 -23.29
CA GLY A 299 12.76 26.55 -24.46
C GLY A 299 11.72 25.75 -25.25
N GLY A 300 12.08 25.34 -26.48
CA GLY A 300 11.19 24.61 -27.39
C GLY A 300 9.92 25.38 -27.82
N THR A 301 9.05 24.71 -28.59
CA THR A 301 7.78 25.29 -29.09
C THR A 301 6.78 25.59 -27.98
N ARG A 302 6.89 24.92 -26.82
CA ARG A 302 6.03 25.12 -25.65
C ARG A 302 6.35 26.39 -24.83
N GLY A 303 7.47 27.07 -25.12
CA GLY A 303 7.83 28.33 -24.48
C GLY A 303 8.20 28.18 -23.00
N THR A 304 7.72 29.12 -22.16
CA THR A 304 8.01 29.13 -20.73
C THR A 304 6.95 28.37 -19.94
N THR A 305 7.36 27.47 -19.06
CA THR A 305 6.49 26.71 -18.15
C THR A 305 7.03 26.74 -16.72
N VAL A 306 6.14 26.77 -15.73
CA VAL A 306 6.49 26.74 -14.30
C VAL A 306 5.88 25.49 -13.67
N THR A 307 6.68 24.74 -12.92
CA THR A 307 6.30 23.49 -12.26
C THR A 307 6.68 23.56 -10.78
N ASP A 308 5.74 23.28 -9.88
CA ASP A 308 6.01 23.11 -8.45
C ASP A 308 6.51 21.68 -8.18
N VAL A 309 7.59 21.52 -7.40
CA VAL A 309 8.19 20.22 -7.03
C VAL A 309 8.66 20.24 -5.57
N SER A 310 8.58 19.11 -4.87
CA SER A 310 9.01 19.00 -3.46
C SER A 310 10.42 18.41 -3.27
N SER A 311 11.01 17.85 -4.33
CA SER A 311 12.38 17.30 -4.34
C SER A 311 13.39 18.34 -4.82
N THR A 312 14.68 18.15 -4.49
CA THR A 312 15.80 18.89 -5.10
C THR A 312 16.32 18.27 -6.40
N VAL A 313 15.54 17.34 -6.97
CA VAL A 313 15.73 16.71 -8.28
C VAL A 313 14.42 16.82 -9.06
N HIS A 314 14.49 17.13 -10.36
CA HIS A 314 13.33 17.20 -11.25
C HIS A 314 13.64 16.63 -12.63
N SER A 315 12.82 15.68 -13.09
CA SER A 315 12.81 15.25 -14.49
C SER A 315 11.91 16.15 -15.33
N ASP A 316 12.43 16.64 -16.44
CA ASP A 316 11.63 17.24 -17.49
C ASP A 316 11.71 16.40 -18.76
N ALA A 317 10.68 15.57 -18.96
CA ALA A 317 10.61 14.50 -19.94
C ALA A 317 9.85 14.89 -21.22
N ASN A 318 10.04 14.10 -22.28
CA ASN A 318 9.31 14.23 -23.56
C ASN A 318 9.48 15.60 -24.24
N LEU A 319 10.72 16.09 -24.21
CA LEU A 319 11.13 17.35 -24.83
C LEU A 319 11.39 17.18 -26.33
N GLU A 320 11.46 18.31 -27.03
CA GLU A 320 11.89 18.34 -28.43
C GLU A 320 13.37 17.92 -28.51
N GLU A 321 13.74 17.12 -29.51
CA GLU A 321 15.14 16.72 -29.70
C GLU A 321 16.03 17.88 -30.16
N ARG A 322 17.34 17.79 -29.90
CA ARG A 322 18.36 18.77 -30.30
C ARG A 322 18.00 20.23 -29.94
N THR A 323 17.27 20.42 -28.84
CA THR A 323 16.64 21.68 -28.44
C THR A 323 17.20 22.17 -27.11
N ALA A 324 17.56 23.45 -27.04
CA ALA A 324 18.08 24.07 -25.83
C ALA A 324 16.94 24.48 -24.89
N TYR A 325 17.03 24.06 -23.62
CA TYR A 325 16.14 24.43 -22.54
C TYR A 325 16.93 25.07 -21.41
N THR A 326 16.47 26.24 -20.97
CA THR A 326 17.03 27.01 -19.86
C THR A 326 16.09 26.92 -18.65
N TYR A 327 16.62 26.67 -17.47
CA TYR A 327 15.88 26.47 -16.25
C TYR A 327 16.37 27.38 -15.12
N THR A 328 15.44 27.89 -14.32
CA THR A 328 15.72 28.57 -13.05
C THR A 328 14.81 28.03 -11.97
N VAL A 329 15.34 27.84 -10.76
CA VAL A 329 14.59 27.30 -9.62
C VAL A 329 14.42 28.38 -8.55
N LYS A 330 13.25 28.47 -7.92
CA LYS A 330 12.99 29.24 -6.69
C LYS A 330 12.59 28.28 -5.57
N ALA A 331 12.81 28.66 -4.32
CA ALA A 331 12.31 27.95 -3.14
C ALA A 331 11.11 28.70 -2.55
N VAL A 332 10.19 27.97 -1.91
CA VAL A 332 8.99 28.50 -1.26
C VAL A 332 8.85 27.87 0.12
N ASP A 333 8.56 28.67 1.15
CA ASP A 333 8.34 28.23 2.53
C ASP A 333 6.86 27.82 2.79
N ALA A 334 6.48 27.72 4.07
CA ALA A 334 5.09 27.44 4.47
C ALA A 334 4.18 28.69 4.52
N ALA A 335 4.75 29.89 4.57
CA ALA A 335 4.03 31.17 4.58
C ALA A 335 3.73 31.70 3.16
N GLY A 336 4.36 31.12 2.14
CA GLY A 336 4.29 31.53 0.75
C GLY A 336 5.36 32.54 0.32
N ASN A 337 6.39 32.81 1.14
CA ASN A 337 7.52 33.64 0.71
C ASN A 337 8.34 32.87 -0.34
N VAL A 338 8.72 33.57 -1.41
CA VAL A 338 9.39 32.97 -2.57
C VAL A 338 10.79 33.55 -2.70
N SER A 339 11.80 32.69 -2.78
CA SER A 339 13.19 33.12 -2.91
C SER A 339 13.51 33.75 -4.27
N ALA A 340 14.66 34.42 -4.34
CA ALA A 340 15.23 34.83 -5.62
C ALA A 340 15.49 33.61 -6.51
N ALA A 341 15.34 33.79 -7.83
CA ALA A 341 15.64 32.74 -8.79
C ALA A 341 17.11 32.35 -8.74
N SER A 342 17.39 31.06 -8.88
CA SER A 342 18.73 30.52 -9.06
C SER A 342 19.44 31.14 -10.27
N ALA A 343 20.76 30.91 -10.35
CA ALA A 343 21.44 30.98 -11.64
C ALA A 343 20.76 30.05 -12.65
N ALA A 344 20.73 30.47 -13.92
CA ALA A 344 20.08 29.71 -14.98
C ALA A 344 20.97 28.52 -15.41
N ALA A 345 20.43 27.31 -15.34
CA ALA A 345 21.06 26.11 -15.88
C ALA A 345 20.51 25.84 -17.29
N THR A 346 21.36 25.48 -18.24
CA THR A 346 20.93 25.18 -19.63
C THR A 346 21.42 23.82 -20.05
N ALA A 347 20.52 23.01 -20.61
CA ALA A 347 20.84 21.75 -21.26
C ALA A 347 20.29 21.79 -22.70
N THR A 348 20.97 21.11 -23.62
CA THR A 348 20.43 20.86 -24.97
C THR A 348 20.12 19.37 -25.06
N THR A 349 18.87 19.02 -25.34
CA THR A 349 18.45 17.64 -25.52
C THR A 349 19.26 16.96 -26.63
N GLY A 350 19.50 15.67 -26.49
CA GLY A 350 20.09 14.84 -27.54
C GLY A 350 19.09 14.58 -28.67
N GLU A 351 19.44 13.60 -29.50
CA GLU A 351 18.49 13.02 -30.45
C GLU A 351 17.43 12.23 -29.67
N LYS A 352 16.19 12.18 -30.16
CA LYS A 352 15.20 11.26 -29.59
C LYS A 352 15.72 9.83 -29.81
N PRO A 353 15.82 8.98 -28.77
CA PRO A 353 16.10 7.56 -28.97
C PRO A 353 15.12 7.03 -30.02
N ALA A 354 15.66 6.44 -31.10
CA ALA A 354 14.82 5.89 -32.14
C ALA A 354 13.94 4.80 -31.50
N THR A 355 12.61 4.96 -31.57
CA THR A 355 11.67 3.94 -31.12
C THR A 355 12.12 2.61 -31.71
N PRO A 356 12.43 1.59 -30.88
CA PRO A 356 12.99 0.35 -31.38
C PRO A 356 12.08 -0.22 -32.47
N ALA A 357 12.67 -0.58 -33.61
CA ALA A 357 11.90 -1.15 -34.70
C ALA A 357 11.20 -2.42 -34.20
N ALA A 358 9.90 -2.57 -34.51
CA ALA A 358 9.13 -3.74 -34.11
C ALA A 358 9.81 -5.02 -34.61
N GLY A 359 10.44 -5.74 -33.69
CA GLY A 359 11.13 -6.98 -33.97
C GLY A 359 10.19 -8.18 -33.98
N LYS A 360 10.75 -9.37 -33.79
CA LYS A 360 10.00 -10.60 -33.55
C LYS A 360 10.79 -11.51 -32.62
N PRO A 361 10.15 -12.19 -31.65
CA PRO A 361 10.75 -13.29 -30.91
C PRO A 361 11.38 -14.35 -31.81
N LEU A 362 12.37 -15.08 -31.29
CA LEU A 362 13.04 -16.18 -32.02
C LEU A 362 12.10 -17.27 -32.55
N GLY A 363 10.95 -17.46 -31.92
CA GLY A 363 9.95 -18.44 -32.29
C GLY A 363 8.67 -18.28 -31.45
N THR A 364 7.64 -19.05 -31.80
CA THR A 364 6.32 -18.92 -31.18
C THR A 364 6.16 -19.82 -29.95
N ASP A 365 6.48 -21.13 -30.03
CA ASP A 365 6.33 -22.07 -28.91
C ASP A 365 7.11 -21.63 -27.65
N PRO A 366 6.45 -21.39 -26.49
CA PRO A 366 7.08 -20.88 -25.27
C PRO A 366 8.08 -21.84 -24.63
N ARG A 367 8.00 -23.16 -24.87
CA ARG A 367 8.88 -24.16 -24.25
C ARG A 367 10.34 -24.07 -24.74
N LYS A 368 10.54 -23.37 -25.88
CA LYS A 368 11.84 -23.02 -26.43
C LYS A 368 12.56 -21.92 -25.67
N ASP A 369 11.83 -21.15 -24.85
CA ASP A 369 12.29 -19.90 -24.27
C ASP A 369 12.38 -19.96 -22.75
N PRO A 370 13.58 -20.25 -22.20
CA PRO A 370 13.88 -20.02 -20.79
C PRO A 370 13.53 -18.58 -20.38
N ILE A 371 12.95 -18.42 -19.20
CA ILE A 371 12.40 -17.16 -18.69
C ILE A 371 13.33 -16.57 -17.62
N TYR A 372 13.62 -15.28 -17.73
CA TYR A 372 14.26 -14.51 -16.64
C TYR A 372 13.20 -13.65 -15.94
N PHE A 373 12.98 -13.85 -14.65
CA PHE A 373 11.96 -13.15 -13.87
C PHE A 373 12.59 -11.98 -13.10
N VAL A 374 12.13 -10.76 -13.39
CA VAL A 374 12.64 -9.51 -12.80
C VAL A 374 11.54 -8.76 -12.03
N LEU A 375 11.90 -8.22 -10.85
CA LEU A 375 11.16 -7.10 -10.27
C LEU A 375 11.63 -5.84 -10.98
N THR A 376 10.79 -5.28 -11.86
CA THR A 376 11.12 -4.12 -12.69
C THR A 376 11.67 -2.98 -11.83
N ALA A 377 10.94 -2.63 -10.76
CA ALA A 377 11.29 -1.59 -9.79
C ALA A 377 12.63 -1.79 -9.04
N ARG A 378 13.28 -2.97 -9.16
CA ARG A 378 14.46 -3.37 -8.39
C ARG A 378 15.62 -3.90 -9.26
N PHE A 379 15.47 -3.93 -10.58
CA PHE A 379 16.47 -4.55 -11.47
C PHE A 379 17.62 -3.60 -11.86
N GLU A 380 17.35 -2.56 -12.65
CA GLU A 380 18.32 -1.54 -13.06
C GLU A 380 17.63 -0.17 -13.14
N ASP A 381 18.25 0.84 -12.55
CA ASP A 381 17.91 2.27 -12.62
C ASP A 381 18.39 2.84 -13.96
N GLY A 382 17.44 3.18 -14.85
CA GLY A 382 17.73 3.77 -16.16
C GLY A 382 17.53 5.27 -16.22
N ASP A 383 16.67 5.80 -15.34
CA ASP A 383 16.34 7.21 -15.19
C ASP A 383 16.01 7.55 -13.73
N SER A 384 17.06 7.74 -12.91
CA SER A 384 16.96 8.07 -11.48
C SER A 384 16.10 9.30 -11.12
N SER A 385 15.60 10.04 -12.10
CA SER A 385 14.65 11.13 -11.93
C SER A 385 13.19 10.68 -11.76
N ASN A 386 12.84 9.41 -12.08
CA ASN A 386 11.56 8.79 -11.74
C ASN A 386 11.58 8.04 -10.39
N ASN A 387 12.76 7.89 -9.77
CA ASN A 387 12.97 7.18 -8.51
C ASN A 387 12.05 7.71 -7.40
N ARG A 388 11.42 6.80 -6.66
CA ARG A 388 10.34 7.17 -5.73
C ARG A 388 10.20 6.26 -4.52
N GLY A 389 10.07 6.89 -3.35
CA GLY A 389 9.60 6.26 -2.12
C GLY A 389 8.07 6.23 -2.04
N GLY A 390 7.51 5.12 -1.54
CA GLY A 390 6.13 5.07 -1.03
C GLY A 390 5.99 5.73 0.34
N SER A 391 4.79 5.74 0.92
CA SER A 391 4.56 6.35 2.25
C SER A 391 5.40 5.69 3.36
N GLN A 392 5.70 4.39 3.22
CA GLN A 392 6.50 3.64 4.19
C GLN A 392 8.02 3.81 4.00
N HIS A 393 8.48 4.62 3.05
CA HIS A 393 9.91 4.75 2.72
C HIS A 393 10.81 5.14 3.91
N VAL A 394 10.29 5.93 4.86
CA VAL A 394 11.00 6.24 6.11
C VAL A 394 10.88 5.09 7.12
N LYS A 395 9.67 4.55 7.34
CA LYS A 395 9.38 3.51 8.35
C LYS A 395 10.14 2.20 8.07
N SER A 396 10.28 1.82 6.80
CA SER A 396 11.08 0.66 6.38
C SER A 396 12.58 0.88 6.52
N GLY A 397 13.04 2.12 6.76
CA GLY A 397 14.46 2.47 6.76
C GLY A 397 15.08 2.59 5.36
N ASN A 398 14.28 2.48 4.28
CA ASN A 398 14.75 2.68 2.91
C ASN A 398 15.36 4.08 2.71
N ALA A 399 14.75 5.12 3.28
CA ALA A 399 15.25 6.49 3.26
C ALA A 399 16.64 6.64 3.88
N ALA A 400 16.92 5.89 4.95
CA ALA A 400 18.23 5.90 5.63
C ALA A 400 19.34 5.17 4.85
N ASN A 401 18.99 4.46 3.77
CA ASN A 401 19.90 3.68 2.93
C ASN A 401 20.01 4.21 1.49
N ASP A 402 19.35 5.34 1.17
CA ASP A 402 19.25 5.88 -0.20
C ASP A 402 18.80 4.82 -1.24
N ASP A 403 17.82 4.01 -0.83
CA ASP A 403 17.25 2.93 -1.64
C ASP A 403 15.75 3.16 -1.84
N PRO A 404 15.35 4.01 -2.81
CA PRO A 404 13.94 4.23 -3.14
C PRO A 404 13.28 2.91 -3.57
N MET A 405 11.96 2.82 -3.31
CA MET A 405 11.21 1.58 -3.53
C MET A 405 11.03 1.32 -5.03
N PHE A 406 10.65 2.35 -5.77
CA PHE A 406 10.80 2.42 -7.22
C PHE A 406 12.20 2.97 -7.49
N ARG A 407 13.06 2.10 -8.03
CA ARG A 407 14.44 2.43 -8.38
C ARG A 407 14.84 1.94 -9.78
N GLY A 408 14.26 0.84 -10.22
CA GLY A 408 14.41 0.33 -11.58
C GLY A 408 13.20 0.64 -12.45
N ASP A 409 13.43 0.72 -13.75
CA ASP A 409 12.45 1.20 -14.73
C ASP A 409 12.61 0.48 -16.09
N PHE A 410 11.74 0.79 -17.04
CA PHE A 410 11.81 0.19 -18.38
C PHE A 410 13.07 0.60 -19.15
N LYS A 411 13.67 1.76 -18.89
CA LYS A 411 14.92 2.18 -19.53
C LYS A 411 16.10 1.33 -19.06
N GLY A 412 16.18 1.04 -17.77
CA GLY A 412 17.15 0.14 -17.17
C GLY A 412 16.98 -1.28 -17.69
N LEU A 413 15.75 -1.78 -17.81
CA LEU A 413 15.48 -3.07 -18.47
C LEU A 413 15.96 -3.07 -19.93
N VAL A 414 15.61 -2.06 -20.74
CA VAL A 414 16.06 -1.91 -22.14
C VAL A 414 17.59 -1.92 -22.23
N ASN A 415 18.27 -1.16 -21.36
CA ASN A 415 19.73 -1.08 -21.28
C ASN A 415 20.40 -2.42 -20.94
N LYS A 416 19.67 -3.37 -20.33
CA LYS A 416 20.20 -4.67 -19.87
C LYS A 416 19.58 -5.88 -20.57
N LEU A 417 18.82 -5.70 -21.64
CA LEU A 417 18.37 -6.83 -22.47
C LEU A 417 19.54 -7.67 -23.00
N ASP A 418 20.70 -7.05 -23.30
CA ASP A 418 21.91 -7.78 -23.69
C ASP A 418 22.59 -8.54 -22.54
N TYR A 419 22.38 -8.15 -21.28
CA TYR A 419 22.76 -8.99 -20.14
C TYR A 419 21.91 -10.27 -20.13
N ILE A 420 20.59 -10.12 -20.17
CA ILE A 420 19.64 -11.25 -20.09
C ILE A 420 19.81 -12.20 -21.30
N LYS A 421 19.95 -11.65 -22.51
CA LYS A 421 20.31 -12.40 -23.72
C LYS A 421 21.69 -13.05 -23.59
N GLY A 422 22.66 -12.34 -23.01
CA GLY A 422 24.00 -12.82 -22.70
C GLY A 422 24.02 -14.02 -21.74
N LEU A 423 23.07 -14.11 -20.79
CA LEU A 423 22.84 -15.30 -19.97
C LEU A 423 22.18 -16.45 -20.75
N GLY A 424 21.41 -16.14 -21.80
CA GLY A 424 20.83 -17.08 -22.75
C GLY A 424 19.30 -17.23 -22.73
N PHE A 425 18.62 -16.45 -21.88
CA PHE A 425 17.15 -16.40 -21.82
C PHE A 425 16.57 -15.70 -23.06
N SER A 426 15.47 -16.22 -23.60
CA SER A 426 14.72 -15.63 -24.72
C SER A 426 13.28 -15.23 -24.34
N ALA A 427 12.96 -15.23 -23.05
CA ALA A 427 11.77 -14.59 -22.51
C ALA A 427 12.10 -13.85 -21.20
N ILE A 428 11.38 -12.78 -20.91
CA ILE A 428 11.43 -12.04 -19.65
C ILE A 428 10.02 -12.05 -19.05
N TRP A 429 9.92 -12.43 -17.78
CA TRP A 429 8.73 -12.16 -16.97
C TRP A 429 9.00 -10.91 -16.14
N ILE A 430 8.14 -9.90 -16.28
CA ILE A 430 8.19 -8.64 -15.52
C ILE A 430 7.00 -8.53 -14.57
N THR A 431 7.19 -7.95 -13.39
CA THR A 431 6.11 -7.59 -12.44
C THR A 431 5.04 -6.69 -13.05
N PRO A 432 3.83 -6.59 -12.45
CA PRO A 432 2.72 -5.90 -13.11
C PRO A 432 3.02 -4.44 -13.41
N VAL A 433 2.58 -3.98 -14.58
CA VAL A 433 2.89 -2.65 -15.12
C VAL A 433 1.77 -1.63 -14.94
N VAL A 434 0.62 -2.03 -14.41
CA VAL A 434 -0.53 -1.15 -14.18
C VAL A 434 -0.21 -0.10 -13.11
N LEU A 435 -0.80 1.09 -13.19
CA LEU A 435 -0.62 2.11 -12.15
C LEU A 435 -1.08 1.58 -10.80
N ASN A 436 -0.13 1.50 -9.88
CA ASN A 436 -0.30 0.99 -8.54
C ASN A 436 -0.64 2.09 -7.53
N ARG A 437 -1.30 1.71 -6.43
CA ARG A 437 -1.61 2.64 -5.33
C ARG A 437 -1.71 1.93 -3.98
N SER A 438 -0.61 1.88 -3.23
CA SER A 438 -0.66 1.55 -1.79
C SER A 438 0.51 2.19 -1.05
N ASP A 439 0.52 2.05 0.27
CA ASP A 439 1.57 2.50 1.17
C ASP A 439 2.95 1.85 0.85
N TYR A 440 2.91 0.62 0.32
CA TYR A 440 4.07 -0.17 -0.13
C TYR A 440 3.66 -0.92 -1.40
N ASP A 441 4.03 -0.43 -2.59
CA ASP A 441 3.43 -0.88 -3.87
C ASP A 441 4.41 -1.08 -5.04
N TYR A 442 5.73 -1.01 -4.80
CA TYR A 442 6.78 -1.19 -5.83
C TYR A 442 6.80 -2.55 -6.54
N HIS A 443 6.10 -3.54 -5.98
CA HIS A 443 6.00 -4.89 -6.55
C HIS A 443 4.90 -5.01 -7.62
N GLY A 444 4.01 -4.02 -7.79
CA GLY A 444 3.02 -3.97 -8.88
C GLY A 444 1.65 -4.63 -8.57
N TYR A 445 1.49 -5.31 -7.44
CA TYR A 445 0.27 -6.08 -7.11
C TYR A 445 -0.89 -5.26 -6.51
N HIS A 446 -0.72 -3.96 -6.27
CA HIS A 446 -1.74 -3.06 -5.73
C HIS A 446 -2.34 -2.17 -6.83
N GLY A 447 -2.87 -2.78 -7.89
CA GLY A 447 -3.38 -2.07 -9.07
C GLY A 447 -4.53 -1.12 -8.77
N TYR A 448 -4.47 0.11 -9.31
CA TYR A 448 -5.48 1.16 -9.14
C TYR A 448 -6.05 1.62 -10.48
N ASP A 449 -5.23 2.03 -11.45
CA ASP A 449 -5.69 2.32 -12.82
C ASP A 449 -5.14 1.27 -13.78
N PHE A 450 -5.93 0.22 -14.01
CA PHE A 450 -5.55 -0.92 -14.83
C PHE A 450 -5.37 -0.55 -16.30
N TYR A 451 -5.96 0.56 -16.75
CA TYR A 451 -5.83 1.08 -18.12
C TYR A 451 -4.62 2.00 -18.30
N LYS A 452 -3.83 2.27 -17.26
CA LYS A 452 -2.66 3.15 -17.27
C LYS A 452 -1.41 2.39 -16.85
N VAL A 453 -0.31 2.58 -17.58
CA VAL A 453 1.01 2.09 -17.16
C VAL A 453 1.50 2.95 -15.99
N ASP A 454 2.14 2.34 -14.99
CA ASP A 454 2.69 3.08 -13.86
C ASP A 454 3.81 4.03 -14.31
N GLY A 455 3.57 5.33 -14.23
CA GLY A 455 4.53 6.35 -14.64
C GLY A 455 5.82 6.38 -13.81
N ARG A 456 5.88 5.63 -12.69
CA ARG A 456 7.12 5.41 -11.91
C ARG A 456 8.06 4.37 -12.56
N LEU A 457 7.59 3.65 -13.58
CA LEU A 457 8.38 2.68 -14.36
C LEU A 457 8.74 3.20 -15.76
N GLU A 458 8.14 4.30 -16.21
CA GLU A 458 8.43 4.91 -17.51
C GLU A 458 9.52 5.99 -17.42
N SER A 459 10.26 6.15 -18.50
CA SER A 459 11.27 7.21 -18.69
C SER A 459 11.09 7.83 -20.07
N ALA A 460 11.62 9.03 -20.34
CA ALA A 460 11.51 9.60 -21.69
C ALA A 460 12.25 8.72 -22.72
N GLY A 461 11.55 8.32 -23.78
CA GLY A 461 12.08 7.39 -24.78
C GLY A 461 12.14 5.93 -24.33
N ALA A 462 11.59 5.59 -23.16
CA ALA A 462 11.44 4.22 -22.67
C ALA A 462 10.05 4.05 -22.02
N SER A 463 9.01 4.05 -22.86
CA SER A 463 7.68 3.61 -22.47
C SER A 463 7.62 2.08 -22.36
N TYR A 464 6.53 1.54 -21.83
CA TYR A 464 6.33 0.09 -21.85
C TYR A 464 6.31 -0.49 -23.29
N GLN A 465 5.80 0.26 -24.26
CA GLN A 465 5.84 -0.14 -25.68
C GLN A 465 7.27 -0.20 -26.23
N ASP A 466 8.15 0.72 -25.82
CA ASP A 466 9.55 0.72 -26.24
C ASP A 466 10.30 -0.50 -25.67
N LEU A 467 9.98 -0.93 -24.43
CA LEU A 467 10.51 -2.17 -23.86
C LEU A 467 10.07 -3.42 -24.66
N ILE A 468 8.78 -3.55 -24.97
CA ILE A 468 8.26 -4.66 -25.80
C ILE A 468 9.01 -4.69 -27.14
N ASN A 469 9.08 -3.55 -27.83
CA ASN A 469 9.74 -3.44 -29.12
C ASN A 469 11.25 -3.76 -29.03
N ALA A 470 11.94 -3.31 -27.98
CA ALA A 470 13.37 -3.59 -27.78
C ALA A 470 13.64 -5.08 -27.48
N ALA A 471 12.80 -5.72 -26.67
CA ALA A 471 12.88 -7.16 -26.40
C ALA A 471 12.65 -7.96 -27.70
N HIS A 472 11.58 -7.65 -28.43
CA HIS A 472 11.27 -8.26 -29.72
C HIS A 472 12.39 -8.04 -30.75
N ALA A 473 13.01 -6.86 -30.80
CA ALA A 473 14.14 -6.56 -31.68
C ALA A 473 15.39 -7.41 -31.36
N LYS A 474 15.54 -7.86 -30.12
CA LYS A 474 16.62 -8.77 -29.69
C LYS A 474 16.25 -10.25 -29.80
N GLY A 475 15.02 -10.57 -30.21
CA GLY A 475 14.51 -11.94 -30.34
C GLY A 475 13.87 -12.50 -29.06
N MET A 476 13.57 -11.63 -28.09
CA MET A 476 13.08 -11.99 -26.76
C MET A 476 11.58 -11.73 -26.63
N LYS A 477 10.89 -12.55 -25.80
CA LYS A 477 9.49 -12.36 -25.42
C LYS A 477 9.33 -11.55 -24.13
N ILE A 478 8.19 -10.88 -23.99
CA ILE A 478 7.72 -10.28 -22.73
C ILE A 478 6.48 -11.03 -22.23
N TYR A 479 6.58 -11.62 -21.05
CA TYR A 479 5.44 -12.11 -20.28
C TYR A 479 5.13 -11.10 -19.18
N GLN A 480 3.94 -10.51 -19.26
CA GLN A 480 3.48 -9.53 -18.28
C GLN A 480 2.79 -10.23 -17.11
N ASP A 481 3.12 -9.82 -15.88
CA ASP A 481 2.34 -10.20 -14.72
C ASP A 481 1.00 -9.44 -14.67
N VAL A 482 -0.09 -10.16 -14.40
CA VAL A 482 -1.46 -9.61 -14.45
C VAL A 482 -2.27 -10.05 -13.24
N VAL A 483 -2.95 -9.08 -12.62
CA VAL A 483 -3.77 -9.28 -11.42
C VAL A 483 -5.24 -9.19 -11.80
N TYR A 484 -5.94 -10.32 -11.78
CA TYR A 484 -7.39 -10.37 -12.00
C TYR A 484 -8.18 -10.42 -10.68
N ASN A 485 -7.55 -10.87 -9.59
CA ASN A 485 -8.23 -11.17 -8.33
C ASN A 485 -8.66 -9.90 -7.59
N HIS A 486 -7.78 -8.92 -7.49
CA HIS A 486 -7.97 -7.78 -6.59
C HIS A 486 -7.44 -6.49 -7.20
N SER A 487 -7.93 -5.38 -6.66
CA SER A 487 -7.34 -4.06 -6.80
C SER A 487 -6.65 -3.64 -5.50
N SER A 488 -6.03 -2.46 -5.50
CA SER A 488 -5.64 -1.80 -4.27
C SER A 488 -6.80 -1.64 -3.29
N ARG A 489 -6.50 -1.41 -2.02
CA ARG A 489 -7.45 -1.02 -0.97
C ARG A 489 -8.24 0.27 -1.27
N TRP A 490 -7.87 0.99 -2.33
CA TRP A 490 -8.52 2.19 -2.85
C TRP A 490 -9.31 1.91 -4.15
N GLY A 491 -9.66 0.64 -4.39
CA GLY A 491 -10.45 0.21 -5.53
C GLY A 491 -9.72 0.31 -6.87
N ALA A 492 -10.51 0.33 -7.95
CA ALA A 492 -10.06 0.37 -9.32
C ALA A 492 -10.69 1.56 -10.08
N LYS A 493 -9.86 2.50 -10.54
CA LYS A 493 -10.28 3.67 -11.29
C LYS A 493 -11.00 3.28 -12.58
N GLY A 494 -12.15 3.89 -12.83
CA GLY A 494 -13.01 3.56 -13.98
C GLY A 494 -14.00 2.42 -13.71
N LEU A 495 -13.84 1.65 -12.63
CA LEU A 495 -14.85 0.73 -12.10
C LEU A 495 -15.50 1.30 -10.84
N PHE A 496 -14.72 1.46 -9.77
CA PHE A 496 -15.14 2.05 -8.50
C PHE A 496 -13.93 2.43 -7.62
N THR A 497 -13.96 3.63 -7.05
CA THR A 497 -13.02 4.09 -6.01
C THR A 497 -13.83 4.46 -4.77
N PRO A 498 -13.58 3.85 -3.60
CA PRO A 498 -14.24 4.25 -2.36
C PRO A 498 -13.77 5.64 -1.95
N THR A 499 -14.70 6.55 -1.65
CA THR A 499 -14.35 7.79 -0.95
C THR A 499 -14.12 7.49 0.53
N VAL A 500 -13.09 8.07 1.13
CA VAL A 500 -12.52 7.57 2.40
C VAL A 500 -12.67 8.59 3.52
N TYR A 501 -13.47 8.21 4.52
CA TYR A 501 -13.92 9.10 5.59
C TYR A 501 -13.64 8.46 6.96
N GLY A 502 -12.52 8.80 7.59
CA GLY A 502 -12.16 8.34 8.94
C GLY A 502 -12.09 9.50 9.94
N VAL A 503 -12.22 9.27 11.24
CA VAL A 503 -12.27 10.37 12.22
C VAL A 503 -10.94 11.13 12.25
N ARG A 504 -11.02 12.45 12.08
CA ARG A 504 -9.90 13.39 12.18
C ARG A 504 -9.86 14.02 13.58
N ASP A 505 -9.48 13.22 14.56
CA ASP A 505 -9.14 13.70 15.91
C ASP A 505 -7.68 14.18 15.97
N ASP A 506 -7.18 14.48 17.16
CA ASP A 506 -5.77 14.84 17.40
C ASP A 506 -4.80 13.75 16.92
N GLN A 507 -5.14 12.48 17.14
CA GLN A 507 -4.30 11.31 16.79
C GLN A 507 -4.23 11.05 15.28
N TRP A 508 -5.29 11.36 14.53
CA TRP A 508 -5.38 11.13 13.08
C TRP A 508 -5.32 12.41 12.22
N SER A 509 -5.15 13.57 12.85
CA SER A 509 -5.07 14.89 12.20
C SER A 509 -4.03 15.01 11.08
N TRP A 510 -2.96 14.22 11.13
CA TRP A 510 -1.88 14.16 10.14
C TRP A 510 -2.25 13.40 8.86
N TYR A 511 -3.25 12.52 8.94
CA TYR A 511 -3.64 11.59 7.88
C TYR A 511 -4.74 12.16 6.99
N TYR A 512 -5.76 12.78 7.59
CA TYR A 512 -6.89 13.38 6.87
C TYR A 512 -6.65 14.88 6.70
N ASP A 513 -6.67 15.37 5.47
CA ASP A 513 -6.57 16.80 5.16
C ASP A 513 -7.89 17.33 4.57
N GLU A 514 -7.93 18.61 4.20
CA GLU A 514 -9.07 19.18 3.50
C GLU A 514 -9.17 18.65 2.07
N ARG A 515 -10.38 18.28 1.61
CA ARG A 515 -10.60 17.85 0.24
C ARG A 515 -10.21 18.96 -0.74
N ASN A 516 -9.46 18.62 -1.78
CA ASN A 516 -9.24 19.50 -2.92
C ASN A 516 -10.21 19.13 -4.05
N GLU A 517 -11.09 20.07 -4.42
CA GLU A 517 -12.11 19.81 -5.42
C GLU A 517 -11.50 19.75 -6.83
N GLY A 518 -11.77 18.66 -7.55
CA GLY A 518 -11.21 18.44 -8.89
C GLY A 518 -9.78 17.89 -8.92
N PHE A 519 -9.14 17.68 -7.76
CA PHE A 519 -7.88 16.93 -7.70
C PHE A 519 -8.14 15.42 -7.75
N GLU A 520 -7.34 14.68 -8.52
CA GLU A 520 -7.36 13.23 -8.55
C GLU A 520 -6.31 12.69 -7.57
N TYR A 521 -6.77 12.03 -6.51
CA TYR A 521 -5.89 11.36 -5.55
C TYR A 521 -5.42 10.03 -6.17
N ASP A 522 -4.41 10.05 -7.04
CA ASP A 522 -3.89 8.86 -7.75
C ASP A 522 -2.70 8.18 -7.06
N GLY A 523 -2.23 8.73 -5.93
CA GLY A 523 -1.03 8.28 -5.21
C GLY A 523 0.30 8.79 -5.76
N VAL A 524 0.30 9.39 -6.96
CA VAL A 524 1.50 9.83 -7.68
C VAL A 524 1.59 11.35 -7.76
N SER A 525 0.47 12.02 -8.00
CA SER A 525 0.32 13.46 -8.11
C SER A 525 0.44 14.12 -6.73
N VAL A 526 1.22 15.21 -6.65
CA VAL A 526 1.32 16.02 -5.44
C VAL A 526 0.11 16.95 -5.38
N GLU A 527 -0.64 16.89 -4.28
CA GLU A 527 -1.82 17.69 -4.06
C GLU A 527 -1.43 19.11 -3.62
N PRO A 528 -1.90 20.18 -4.32
CA PRO A 528 -1.35 21.52 -4.17
C PRO A 528 -1.73 22.27 -2.89
N LYS A 529 -2.78 21.88 -2.15
CA LYS A 529 -3.13 22.49 -0.84
C LYS A 529 -2.21 21.99 0.27
N SER A 530 -1.93 20.68 0.30
CA SER A 530 -1.20 19.99 1.37
C SER A 530 0.29 19.77 1.08
N GLY A 531 0.69 19.78 -0.20
CA GLY A 531 2.02 19.36 -0.64
C GLY A 531 2.28 17.85 -0.54
N LYS A 532 1.26 17.03 -0.22
CA LYS A 532 1.40 15.57 -0.05
C LYS A 532 1.04 14.81 -1.33
N SER A 533 1.62 13.63 -1.50
CA SER A 533 1.13 12.65 -2.48
C SER A 533 0.36 11.54 -1.76
N TYR A 534 -0.94 11.48 -1.99
CA TYR A 534 -1.84 10.60 -1.23
C TYR A 534 -1.91 9.19 -1.81
N TYR A 535 -0.95 8.35 -1.45
CA TYR A 535 -1.06 6.89 -1.60
C TYR A 535 -2.38 6.38 -1.03
N ASN A 536 -2.88 7.06 0.00
CA ASN A 536 -4.07 6.71 0.73
C ASN A 536 -5.29 7.51 0.25
N GLY A 537 -6.29 6.83 -0.33
CA GLY A 537 -7.69 7.25 -0.53
C GLY A 537 -8.02 8.63 -1.14
N ASP A 538 -9.31 8.86 -1.36
CA ASP A 538 -9.85 10.23 -1.37
C ASP A 538 -10.10 10.61 0.10
N LEU A 539 -9.15 11.29 0.74
CA LEU A 539 -9.19 11.53 2.19
C LEU A 539 -9.79 12.88 2.58
N TRP A 540 -10.80 12.82 3.45
CA TRP A 540 -11.45 13.98 4.07
C TRP A 540 -12.22 13.56 5.33
N SER A 541 -12.25 14.39 6.39
CA SER A 541 -13.21 14.17 7.47
C SER A 541 -13.40 15.28 8.51
N THR A 542 -14.63 15.36 9.01
CA THR A 542 -14.97 15.47 10.46
C THR A 542 -16.46 15.19 10.74
N ALA A 543 -17.30 15.16 9.69
CA ALA A 543 -18.72 14.82 9.77
C ALA A 543 -19.06 13.61 8.88
N GLU A 544 -20.10 12.86 9.24
CA GLU A 544 -20.59 11.74 8.43
C GLU A 544 -21.06 12.25 7.05
N PRO A 545 -20.54 11.71 5.95
CA PRO A 545 -20.90 12.16 4.61
C PRO A 545 -22.31 11.70 4.23
N SER A 546 -23.02 12.53 3.46
CA SER A 546 -24.34 12.17 2.95
C SER A 546 -24.24 10.93 2.05
N GLY A 547 -25.07 9.92 2.32
CA GLY A 547 -25.03 8.64 1.59
C GLY A 547 -24.02 7.62 2.13
N ASN A 548 -23.39 7.85 3.29
CA ASN A 548 -22.58 6.83 3.96
C ASN A 548 -23.35 5.51 4.14
N THR A 549 -22.74 4.41 3.69
CA THR A 549 -23.23 3.03 3.84
C THR A 549 -22.55 2.27 4.98
N CYS A 550 -21.52 2.84 5.60
CA CYS A 550 -20.74 2.17 6.64
C CYS A 550 -21.42 2.25 8.01
N LEU A 551 -21.67 1.07 8.60
CA LEU A 551 -22.31 0.93 9.90
C LEU A 551 -21.45 1.52 11.03
N ASP A 552 -22.09 2.20 11.97
CA ASP A 552 -21.44 2.75 13.17
C ASP A 552 -20.28 3.73 12.89
N TRP A 553 -20.35 4.46 11.77
CA TRP A 553 -19.35 5.46 11.37
C TRP A 553 -18.93 6.39 12.50
N GLY A 554 -17.62 6.61 12.60
CA GLY A 554 -17.04 7.49 13.60
C GLY A 554 -17.14 6.99 15.05
N LYS A 555 -17.73 5.82 15.33
CA LYS A 555 -17.69 5.21 16.67
C LYS A 555 -16.36 4.48 16.88
N PRO A 556 -15.72 4.59 18.06
CA PRO A 556 -14.54 3.81 18.40
C PRO A 556 -14.80 2.30 18.35
N THR A 557 -13.88 1.55 17.74
CA THR A 557 -13.90 0.06 17.70
C THR A 557 -13.51 -0.58 19.03
N GLY A 558 -12.94 0.18 19.96
CA GLY A 558 -12.27 -0.33 21.16
C GLY A 558 -10.86 -0.90 20.92
N LYS A 559 -10.35 -0.88 19.67
CA LYS A 559 -8.99 -1.26 19.30
C LYS A 559 -8.11 -0.03 19.04
N THR A 560 -6.79 -0.26 18.98
CA THR A 560 -5.79 0.74 18.60
C THR A 560 -4.97 0.29 17.40
N SER A 561 -4.37 1.23 16.66
CA SER A 561 -3.36 0.97 15.64
C SER A 561 -2.05 0.46 16.27
N PRO A 562 -1.07 -0.02 15.48
CA PRO A 562 0.28 -0.34 15.97
C PRO A 562 0.97 0.83 16.69
N GLU A 563 0.67 2.05 16.30
CA GLU A 563 1.15 3.32 16.87
C GLU A 563 0.39 3.71 18.16
N GLY A 564 -0.63 2.94 18.56
CA GLY A 564 -1.44 3.19 19.75
C GLY A 564 -2.64 4.12 19.55
N TYR A 565 -2.90 4.59 18.32
CA TYR A 565 -4.00 5.50 18.02
C TYR A 565 -5.35 4.78 18.01
N ARG A 566 -6.40 5.42 18.52
CA ARG A 566 -7.75 4.85 18.61
C ARG A 566 -8.32 4.58 17.23
N LEU A 567 -8.73 3.34 16.95
CA LEU A 567 -9.36 2.99 15.68
C LEU A 567 -10.88 3.20 15.74
N TYR A 568 -11.42 3.84 14.71
CA TYR A 568 -12.85 4.06 14.52
C TYR A 568 -13.42 3.12 13.46
N ASN A 569 -14.72 2.82 13.51
CA ASN A 569 -15.38 2.16 12.38
C ASN A 569 -15.29 3.06 11.15
N CYS A 570 -15.18 2.45 9.97
CA CYS A 570 -15.06 3.14 8.68
C CYS A 570 -13.75 3.93 8.46
N GLN A 571 -12.79 3.88 9.40
CA GLN A 571 -11.50 4.55 9.27
C GLN A 571 -10.79 4.13 7.97
N TRP A 572 -10.88 2.84 7.62
CA TRP A 572 -10.24 2.23 6.46
C TRP A 572 -11.26 1.49 5.59
N PRO A 573 -11.16 1.59 4.25
CA PRO A 573 -11.90 0.72 3.35
C PRO A 573 -11.49 -0.74 3.60
N SER A 574 -12.50 -1.60 3.67
CA SER A 574 -12.37 -3.03 3.99
C SER A 574 -13.66 -3.76 3.58
N PRO A 575 -13.69 -5.09 3.42
CA PRO A 575 -14.87 -5.81 2.93
C PRO A 575 -16.09 -5.62 3.84
N THR A 576 -15.84 -5.45 5.14
CA THR A 576 -16.87 -5.25 6.17
C THR A 576 -17.21 -3.79 6.44
N SER A 577 -16.51 -2.83 5.79
CA SER A 577 -16.84 -1.40 5.91
C SER A 577 -18.12 -1.00 5.19
N GLY A 578 -18.63 -1.80 4.25
CA GLY A 578 -19.75 -1.40 3.39
C GLY A 578 -19.42 -0.24 2.42
N MET A 579 -18.17 0.21 2.36
CA MET A 579 -17.69 1.24 1.42
C MET A 579 -17.49 0.69 -0.01
N PHE A 580 -17.43 -0.64 -0.16
CA PHE A 580 -17.35 -1.32 -1.46
C PHE A 580 -18.73 -1.88 -1.87
N PRO A 581 -19.22 -1.61 -3.09
CA PRO A 581 -20.44 -2.19 -3.61
C PRO A 581 -20.31 -3.68 -3.90
N LYS A 582 -21.25 -4.48 -3.37
CA LYS A 582 -21.40 -5.93 -3.67
C LYS A 582 -21.62 -6.27 -5.15
N ALA A 583 -21.80 -5.28 -6.01
CA ALA A 583 -21.92 -5.50 -7.46
C ALA A 583 -20.54 -5.57 -8.16
N TYR A 584 -19.46 -5.21 -7.47
CA TYR A 584 -18.11 -5.13 -8.03
C TYR A 584 -17.04 -5.80 -7.14
N TYR A 585 -17.33 -6.03 -5.86
CA TYR A 585 -16.39 -6.56 -4.87
C TYR A 585 -17.07 -7.55 -3.93
N HIS A 586 -16.32 -8.56 -3.53
CA HIS A 586 -16.71 -9.42 -2.42
C HIS A 586 -16.64 -8.66 -1.10
N ASN A 587 -17.63 -8.85 -0.21
CA ASN A 587 -17.75 -8.12 1.07
C ASN A 587 -17.60 -9.07 2.27
N CYS A 588 -16.59 -9.94 2.22
CA CYS A 588 -16.20 -10.84 3.30
C CYS A 588 -14.67 -10.94 3.41
N TRP A 589 -14.20 -11.45 4.56
CA TRP A 589 -12.80 -11.78 4.82
C TRP A 589 -12.57 -13.28 4.60
N LEU A 590 -11.42 -13.64 4.04
CA LEU A 590 -10.95 -15.02 3.99
C LEU A 590 -10.86 -15.62 5.41
N GLY A 591 -11.53 -16.75 5.64
CA GLY A 591 -11.45 -17.54 6.86
C GLY A 591 -10.66 -18.84 6.71
N ASN A 592 -10.65 -19.45 5.52
CA ASN A 592 -9.99 -20.72 5.22
C ASN A 592 -9.25 -20.71 3.87
N TRP A 593 -7.91 -20.85 3.89
CA TRP A 593 -7.05 -20.84 2.69
C TRP A 593 -7.29 -21.99 1.70
N GLU A 594 -7.94 -23.06 2.15
CA GLU A 594 -8.40 -24.17 1.30
C GLU A 594 -9.94 -24.30 1.35
N GLY A 595 -10.65 -23.18 1.52
CA GLY A 595 -12.11 -23.08 1.50
C GLY A 595 -12.64 -22.35 0.26
N GLU A 596 -13.95 -22.43 0.03
CA GLU A 596 -14.65 -21.69 -1.03
C GLU A 596 -14.37 -20.18 -0.92
N ASP A 597 -14.36 -19.68 0.32
CA ASP A 597 -14.08 -18.31 0.71
C ASP A 597 -12.67 -17.82 0.32
N SER A 598 -11.75 -18.71 -0.02
CA SER A 598 -10.46 -18.33 -0.61
C SER A 598 -10.57 -17.80 -2.03
N ARG A 599 -11.74 -17.90 -2.67
CA ARG A 599 -11.96 -17.47 -4.06
C ARG A 599 -13.10 -16.45 -4.19
N SER A 600 -13.67 -16.05 -3.06
CA SER A 600 -14.89 -15.24 -2.97
C SER A 600 -14.87 -14.23 -1.81
N CYS A 601 -13.70 -14.01 -1.19
CA CYS A 601 -13.48 -13.07 -0.08
C CYS A 601 -12.04 -12.51 -0.08
N TRP A 602 -11.86 -11.37 0.60
CA TRP A 602 -10.57 -10.66 0.63
C TRP A 602 -9.45 -11.46 1.32
N LEU A 603 -8.37 -11.66 0.57
CA LEU A 603 -7.14 -12.34 1.00
C LEU A 603 -6.35 -11.57 2.06
N HIS A 604 -6.33 -10.23 1.95
CA HIS A 604 -5.54 -9.35 2.80
C HIS A 604 -6.15 -7.95 2.90
N GLU A 605 -5.73 -7.17 3.90
CA GLU A 605 -6.35 -5.89 4.26
C GLU A 605 -6.13 -4.74 3.28
N ASP A 606 -5.23 -4.91 2.31
CA ASP A 606 -4.95 -3.93 1.25
C ASP A 606 -5.25 -4.43 -0.18
N LEU A 607 -5.88 -5.60 -0.30
CA LEU A 607 -6.25 -6.24 -1.56
C LEU A 607 -7.78 -6.28 -1.68
N ALA A 608 -8.35 -5.29 -2.38
CA ALA A 608 -9.80 -5.20 -2.57
C ALA A 608 -10.27 -6.21 -3.62
N ASP A 609 -10.87 -7.29 -3.13
CA ASP A 609 -11.21 -8.50 -3.88
C ASP A 609 -12.40 -8.27 -4.82
N PHE A 610 -12.15 -8.44 -6.11
CA PHE A 610 -13.15 -8.24 -7.15
C PHE A 610 -14.19 -9.36 -7.13
N ASP A 611 -15.46 -9.01 -7.35
CA ASP A 611 -16.50 -9.97 -7.69
C ASP A 611 -16.28 -10.40 -9.16
N THR A 612 -15.43 -11.41 -9.38
CA THR A 612 -15.03 -11.83 -10.74
C THR A 612 -16.13 -12.53 -11.52
N GLU A 613 -17.19 -12.93 -10.83
CA GLU A 613 -18.42 -13.53 -11.31
C GLU A 613 -19.39 -12.44 -11.85
N SER A 614 -19.20 -11.18 -11.43
CA SER A 614 -19.96 -10.02 -11.89
C SER A 614 -19.55 -9.54 -13.28
N ALA A 615 -20.50 -9.52 -14.22
CA ALA A 615 -20.25 -9.11 -15.60
C ALA A 615 -19.63 -7.70 -15.76
N PRO A 616 -20.01 -6.65 -15.01
CA PRO A 616 -19.28 -5.37 -14.99
C PRO A 616 -17.78 -5.49 -14.70
N VAL A 617 -17.39 -6.34 -13.74
CA VAL A 617 -16.00 -6.57 -13.35
C VAL A 617 -15.27 -7.33 -14.46
N GLN A 618 -15.88 -8.40 -14.97
CA GLN A 618 -15.34 -9.19 -16.08
C GLN A 618 -15.03 -8.30 -17.28
N ASN A 619 -15.97 -7.45 -17.70
CA ASN A 619 -15.80 -6.52 -18.81
C ASN A 619 -14.70 -5.48 -18.55
N TYR A 620 -14.59 -4.96 -17.33
CA TYR A 620 -13.54 -4.01 -16.96
C TYR A 620 -12.15 -4.64 -17.05
N LEU A 621 -11.95 -5.84 -16.49
CA LEU A 621 -10.68 -6.56 -16.49
C LEU A 621 -10.29 -7.04 -17.90
N ILE A 622 -11.24 -7.60 -18.66
CA ILE A 622 -11.02 -8.00 -20.06
C ILE A 622 -10.55 -6.79 -20.89
N GLY A 623 -11.27 -5.66 -20.83
CA GLY A 623 -10.88 -4.45 -21.56
C GLY A 623 -9.52 -3.88 -21.14
N ALA A 624 -9.13 -4.03 -19.86
CA ALA A 624 -7.85 -3.59 -19.36
C ALA A 624 -6.71 -4.46 -19.92
N TYR A 625 -6.86 -5.78 -19.93
CA TYR A 625 -5.83 -6.70 -20.41
C TYR A 625 -5.81 -6.83 -21.95
N ASP A 626 -6.92 -6.59 -22.63
CA ASP A 626 -6.99 -6.36 -24.08
C ASP A 626 -6.03 -5.24 -24.54
N LYS A 627 -5.86 -4.18 -23.72
CA LYS A 627 -4.91 -3.10 -24.02
C LYS A 627 -3.46 -3.61 -24.04
N TYR A 628 -3.07 -4.44 -23.09
CA TYR A 628 -1.69 -4.95 -23.02
C TYR A 628 -1.43 -6.03 -24.06
N ILE A 629 -2.44 -6.85 -24.39
CA ILE A 629 -2.41 -7.73 -25.57
C ILE A 629 -2.16 -6.89 -26.83
N ASP A 630 -2.93 -5.80 -27.04
CA ASP A 630 -2.77 -4.89 -28.18
C ASP A 630 -1.37 -4.25 -28.29
N MET A 631 -0.67 -4.04 -27.17
CA MET A 631 0.71 -3.54 -27.14
C MET A 631 1.74 -4.60 -27.60
N GLY A 632 1.35 -5.87 -27.72
CA GLY A 632 2.19 -6.94 -28.26
C GLY A 632 2.97 -7.74 -27.22
N VAL A 633 2.47 -7.84 -25.98
CA VAL A 633 3.01 -8.83 -25.02
C VAL A 633 2.81 -10.27 -25.55
N ASP A 634 3.71 -11.18 -25.19
CA ASP A 634 3.73 -12.55 -25.71
C ASP A 634 2.99 -13.57 -24.83
N GLY A 635 2.50 -13.12 -23.67
CA GLY A 635 1.87 -13.98 -22.68
C GLY A 635 1.63 -13.26 -21.35
N PHE A 636 0.96 -13.97 -20.44
CA PHE A 636 0.61 -13.48 -19.11
C PHE A 636 1.01 -14.49 -18.03
N ARG A 637 1.73 -14.02 -17.00
CA ARG A 637 1.75 -14.67 -15.69
C ARG A 637 0.53 -14.16 -14.93
N ILE A 638 -0.40 -15.05 -14.58
CA ILE A 638 -1.57 -14.67 -13.79
C ILE A 638 -1.22 -14.77 -12.31
N ASP A 639 -1.29 -13.64 -11.63
CA ASP A 639 -1.19 -13.54 -10.19
C ASP A 639 -2.35 -14.23 -9.49
N THR A 640 -2.07 -14.85 -8.33
CA THR A 640 -3.08 -15.40 -7.41
C THR A 640 -4.19 -16.26 -8.07
N ALA A 641 -3.89 -16.96 -9.17
CA ALA A 641 -4.87 -17.65 -10.02
C ALA A 641 -5.78 -18.66 -9.28
N VAL A 642 -5.30 -19.20 -8.16
CA VAL A 642 -6.07 -20.09 -7.26
C VAL A 642 -7.27 -19.42 -6.60
N HIS A 643 -7.20 -18.11 -6.40
CA HIS A 643 -8.18 -17.27 -5.71
C HIS A 643 -9.28 -16.75 -6.67
N ILE A 644 -9.31 -17.23 -7.91
CA ILE A 644 -10.45 -17.06 -8.83
C ILE A 644 -10.95 -18.46 -9.24
N PRO A 645 -12.27 -18.74 -9.21
CA PRO A 645 -12.80 -20.05 -9.59
C PRO A 645 -12.42 -20.47 -11.03
N ARG A 646 -12.10 -21.75 -11.23
CA ARG A 646 -11.76 -22.32 -12.55
C ARG A 646 -12.87 -22.11 -13.59
N THR A 647 -14.14 -22.12 -13.17
CA THR A 647 -15.29 -21.78 -14.02
C THR A 647 -15.18 -20.37 -14.57
N THR A 648 -14.87 -19.39 -13.74
CA THR A 648 -14.71 -17.98 -14.13
C THR A 648 -13.55 -17.81 -15.12
N TRP A 649 -12.42 -18.49 -14.88
CA TRP A 649 -11.33 -18.60 -15.87
C TRP A 649 -11.78 -19.20 -17.20
N ASN A 650 -12.42 -20.37 -17.17
CA ASN A 650 -12.81 -21.14 -18.36
C ASN A 650 -13.99 -20.54 -19.14
N HIS A 651 -14.90 -19.81 -18.49
CA HIS A 651 -16.09 -19.20 -19.10
C HIS A 651 -15.84 -17.78 -19.63
N ARG A 652 -14.86 -17.05 -19.09
CA ARG A 652 -14.68 -15.62 -19.32
C ARG A 652 -13.26 -15.27 -19.76
N PHE A 653 -12.30 -15.32 -18.84
CA PHE A 653 -11.00 -14.70 -19.05
C PHE A 653 -10.11 -15.43 -20.06
N LEU A 654 -10.01 -16.77 -19.99
CA LEU A 654 -9.20 -17.54 -20.94
C LEU A 654 -9.77 -17.49 -22.38
N PRO A 655 -11.09 -17.63 -22.60
CA PRO A 655 -11.69 -17.37 -23.92
C PRO A 655 -11.46 -15.95 -24.42
N ALA A 656 -11.63 -14.93 -23.58
CA ALA A 656 -11.47 -13.53 -23.99
C ALA A 656 -10.03 -13.21 -24.44
N ILE A 657 -9.02 -13.68 -23.70
CA ILE A 657 -7.61 -13.55 -24.09
C ILE A 657 -7.38 -14.22 -25.46
N GLN A 658 -7.86 -15.46 -25.64
CA GLN A 658 -7.69 -16.20 -26.88
C GLN A 658 -8.41 -15.53 -28.07
N GLU A 659 -9.63 -15.02 -27.87
CA GLU A 659 -10.37 -14.26 -28.87
C GLU A 659 -9.64 -12.97 -29.24
N ARG A 660 -9.18 -12.20 -28.25
CA ARG A 660 -8.44 -10.94 -28.49
C ARG A 660 -7.18 -11.21 -29.29
N VAL A 661 -6.30 -12.10 -28.83
CA VAL A 661 -5.05 -12.40 -29.54
C VAL A 661 -5.34 -12.92 -30.95
N THR A 662 -6.36 -13.78 -31.12
CA THR A 662 -6.79 -14.27 -32.46
C THR A 662 -7.22 -13.11 -33.37
N SER A 663 -8.01 -12.17 -32.85
CA SER A 663 -8.54 -11.04 -33.62
C SER A 663 -7.46 -10.01 -34.03
N ARG A 664 -6.40 -9.86 -33.22
CA ARG A 664 -5.36 -8.84 -33.41
C ARG A 664 -4.10 -9.37 -34.11
N PHE A 665 -3.69 -10.59 -33.77
CA PHE A 665 -2.43 -11.19 -34.23
C PHE A 665 -2.60 -12.53 -34.97
N GLY A 666 -3.82 -13.06 -35.03
CA GLY A 666 -4.16 -14.30 -35.75
C GLY A 666 -4.02 -15.58 -34.91
N ALA A 667 -4.61 -16.66 -35.42
CA ALA A 667 -4.72 -17.93 -34.69
C ALA A 667 -3.38 -18.57 -34.28
N GLU A 668 -2.31 -18.41 -35.08
CA GLU A 668 -0.98 -18.93 -34.72
C GLU A 668 -0.35 -18.12 -33.56
N ALA A 669 -0.63 -16.81 -33.46
CA ALA A 669 -0.21 -16.05 -32.28
C ALA A 669 -1.01 -16.49 -31.04
N ALA A 670 -2.34 -16.63 -31.16
CA ALA A 670 -3.21 -17.04 -30.05
C ALA A 670 -2.84 -18.41 -29.46
N LYS A 671 -2.55 -19.39 -30.33
CA LYS A 671 -2.06 -20.73 -29.94
C LYS A 671 -0.80 -20.69 -29.07
N ASN A 672 0.05 -19.68 -29.25
CA ASN A 672 1.35 -19.57 -28.60
C ASN A 672 1.43 -18.43 -27.55
N PHE A 673 0.35 -17.66 -27.37
CA PHE A 673 0.25 -16.64 -26.32
C PHE A 673 0.24 -17.33 -24.96
N PHE A 674 1.32 -17.19 -24.21
CA PHE A 674 1.60 -18.09 -23.10
C PHE A 674 0.97 -17.58 -21.81
N VAL A 675 -0.17 -18.17 -21.44
CA VAL A 675 -0.83 -17.92 -20.14
C VAL A 675 -0.39 -18.98 -19.14
N PHE A 676 0.12 -18.55 -17.98
CA PHE A 676 0.45 -19.44 -16.86
C PHE A 676 0.08 -18.81 -15.51
N GLY A 677 -0.65 -19.56 -14.67
CA GLY A 677 -1.11 -19.09 -13.36
C GLY A 677 -0.20 -19.47 -12.21
N GLU A 678 -0.12 -18.58 -11.22
CA GLU A 678 0.30 -18.94 -9.86
C GLU A 678 -0.84 -19.60 -9.10
N VAL A 679 -0.66 -20.86 -8.73
CA VAL A 679 -1.59 -21.58 -7.85
C VAL A 679 -0.83 -22.02 -6.61
N GLY A 680 -1.02 -21.31 -5.49
CA GLY A 680 -0.24 -21.40 -4.24
C GLY A 680 -0.35 -22.71 -3.45
N ALA A 681 -0.08 -23.85 -4.09
CA ALA A 681 -0.08 -25.18 -3.49
C ALA A 681 1.19 -25.43 -2.66
N PHE A 682 1.30 -24.78 -1.50
CA PHE A 682 2.50 -24.79 -0.65
C PHE A 682 2.67 -26.07 0.19
N VAL A 683 2.69 -27.23 -0.46
CA VAL A 683 2.88 -28.55 0.16
C VAL A 683 3.78 -29.46 -0.68
N ASN A 684 4.34 -30.48 -0.05
CA ASN A 684 5.09 -31.55 -0.73
C ASN A 684 4.21 -32.76 -1.11
N ASP A 685 2.90 -32.55 -1.24
CA ASP A 685 1.93 -33.56 -1.73
C ASP A 685 1.60 -33.33 -3.21
N LYS A 686 1.12 -34.36 -3.92
CA LYS A 686 0.71 -34.24 -5.34
C LYS A 686 -0.50 -33.31 -5.52
N TRP A 687 -1.37 -33.26 -4.52
CA TRP A 687 -2.56 -32.40 -4.46
C TRP A 687 -2.52 -31.60 -3.15
N ASN A 688 -2.92 -30.34 -3.19
CA ASN A 688 -2.83 -29.41 -2.06
C ASN A 688 -3.72 -29.86 -0.88
N ARG A 689 -3.13 -30.58 0.08
CA ARG A 689 -3.83 -31.20 1.24
C ARG A 689 -5.02 -32.09 0.87
N GLY A 690 -5.05 -32.60 -0.36
CA GLY A 690 -6.18 -33.35 -0.90
C GLY A 690 -7.35 -32.50 -1.42
N SER A 691 -7.29 -31.17 -1.37
CA SER A 691 -8.27 -30.32 -2.06
C SER A 691 -7.97 -30.25 -3.55
N VAL A 692 -9.02 -30.43 -4.35
CA VAL A 692 -8.94 -30.38 -5.80
C VAL A 692 -8.87 -28.92 -6.27
N ASN A 693 -9.75 -28.06 -5.74
CA ASN A 693 -9.91 -26.68 -6.20
C ASN A 693 -8.67 -25.81 -5.99
N HIS A 694 -7.82 -26.15 -5.02
CA HIS A 694 -6.63 -25.37 -4.64
C HIS A 694 -5.30 -26.00 -5.11
N SER A 695 -5.33 -26.86 -6.14
CA SER A 695 -4.17 -27.59 -6.67
C SER A 695 -3.79 -27.13 -8.08
N ALA A 696 -2.50 -26.89 -8.35
CA ALA A 696 -2.04 -26.25 -9.60
C ALA A 696 -2.52 -26.92 -10.89
N GLN A 697 -2.41 -28.25 -10.96
CA GLN A 697 -2.82 -29.03 -12.11
C GLN A 697 -4.31 -28.91 -12.46
N PHE A 698 -5.18 -28.64 -11.49
CA PHE A 698 -6.64 -28.53 -11.66
C PHE A 698 -7.04 -27.47 -12.70
N PHE A 699 -6.29 -26.36 -12.71
CA PHE A 699 -6.50 -25.21 -13.58
C PHE A 699 -6.05 -25.43 -15.03
N THR A 700 -5.30 -26.50 -15.31
CA THR A 700 -4.89 -26.86 -16.69
C THR A 700 -5.99 -27.56 -17.49
N TRP A 701 -7.12 -27.85 -16.87
CA TRP A 701 -8.22 -28.63 -17.44
C TRP A 701 -9.49 -27.79 -17.66
N LYS A 702 -10.21 -28.07 -18.74
CA LYS A 702 -11.60 -27.64 -18.94
C LYS A 702 -12.53 -28.25 -17.88
N GLU A 703 -13.72 -27.69 -17.75
CA GLU A 703 -14.80 -28.22 -16.90
C GLU A 703 -15.24 -29.64 -17.28
N ARG A 704 -15.47 -30.51 -16.27
CA ARG A 704 -15.77 -31.94 -16.47
C ARG A 704 -17.24 -32.22 -16.83
N LYS A 705 -18.12 -31.25 -16.57
CA LYS A 705 -19.52 -31.21 -16.99
C LYS A 705 -19.89 -29.75 -17.32
N GLU A 706 -21.09 -29.55 -17.85
CA GLU A 706 -21.72 -28.23 -17.87
C GLU A 706 -22.19 -27.86 -16.45
N TYR A 707 -22.03 -26.58 -16.10
CA TYR A 707 -22.46 -25.98 -14.84
C TYR A 707 -23.57 -24.95 -15.11
N ALA A 708 -24.12 -24.33 -14.06
CA ALA A 708 -25.03 -23.20 -14.20
C ALA A 708 -24.51 -22.11 -15.18
N ALA A 709 -25.43 -21.40 -15.84
CA ALA A 709 -25.11 -20.29 -16.74
C ALA A 709 -24.83 -18.96 -16.00
N ASP A 710 -25.21 -18.89 -14.72
CA ASP A 710 -24.85 -17.83 -13.78
C ASP A 710 -23.48 -18.17 -13.17
N ASP A 711 -22.50 -17.27 -13.28
CA ASP A 711 -21.10 -17.59 -12.94
C ASP A 711 -20.90 -17.82 -11.44
N ALA A 712 -21.63 -17.10 -10.57
CA ALA A 712 -21.57 -17.30 -9.13
C ALA A 712 -22.17 -18.66 -8.71
N ALA A 713 -23.31 -19.04 -9.29
CA ALA A 713 -23.85 -20.40 -9.11
C ALA A 713 -22.89 -21.47 -9.66
N ALA A 714 -22.26 -21.23 -10.81
CA ALA A 714 -21.30 -22.16 -11.41
C ALA A 714 -20.06 -22.36 -10.54
N ALA A 715 -19.51 -21.28 -9.95
CA ALA A 715 -18.35 -21.33 -9.07
C ALA A 715 -18.59 -22.18 -7.81
N LEU A 716 -19.79 -22.12 -7.24
CA LEU A 716 -20.22 -22.93 -6.09
C LEU A 716 -20.51 -24.37 -6.50
N GLU A 717 -21.28 -24.60 -7.58
CA GLU A 717 -21.58 -25.95 -8.09
C GLU A 717 -20.32 -26.71 -8.49
N MET A 718 -19.32 -26.01 -9.03
CA MET A 718 -18.02 -26.57 -9.39
C MET A 718 -17.18 -26.92 -8.17
N TYR A 719 -17.13 -26.04 -7.18
CA TYR A 719 -16.42 -26.30 -5.93
C TYR A 719 -16.93 -27.58 -5.25
N ASP A 720 -18.24 -27.64 -4.98
CA ASP A 720 -18.88 -28.78 -4.30
C ASP A 720 -18.72 -30.09 -5.07
N TYR A 721 -18.90 -30.05 -6.40
CA TYR A 721 -18.76 -31.23 -7.26
C TYR A 721 -17.33 -31.78 -7.30
N GLU A 722 -16.34 -30.89 -7.37
CA GLU A 722 -14.93 -31.26 -7.49
C GLU A 722 -14.36 -31.75 -6.15
N GLU A 723 -14.70 -31.10 -5.02
CA GLU A 723 -14.34 -31.61 -3.68
C GLU A 723 -15.05 -32.93 -3.33
N GLN A 724 -16.33 -33.10 -3.70
CA GLN A 724 -17.06 -34.35 -3.42
C GLN A 724 -16.46 -35.56 -4.17
N LEU A 725 -15.97 -35.35 -5.39
CA LEU A 725 -15.32 -36.40 -6.19
C LEU A 725 -13.86 -36.65 -5.81
N GLY A 726 -13.20 -35.64 -5.25
CA GLY A 726 -11.83 -35.71 -4.75
C GLY A 726 -10.77 -35.95 -5.82
N THR A 727 -9.53 -36.04 -5.36
CA THR A 727 -8.32 -36.06 -6.19
C THR A 727 -8.15 -37.34 -7.01
N GLY A 728 -8.60 -38.48 -6.48
CA GLY A 728 -8.54 -39.77 -7.17
C GLY A 728 -9.45 -39.90 -8.40
N SER A 729 -10.37 -38.96 -8.58
CA SER A 729 -11.32 -38.92 -9.71
C SER A 729 -10.93 -37.90 -10.79
N GLN A 730 -9.78 -37.24 -10.65
CA GLN A 730 -9.34 -36.17 -11.55
C GLN A 730 -8.78 -36.71 -12.88
N PRO A 731 -8.82 -35.91 -13.96
CA PRO A 731 -8.30 -36.33 -15.26
C PRO A 731 -6.79 -36.63 -15.21
N VAL A 732 -6.34 -37.51 -16.11
CA VAL A 732 -4.92 -37.80 -16.34
C VAL A 732 -4.56 -37.60 -17.81
N SER A 733 -3.28 -37.35 -18.08
CA SER A 733 -2.70 -37.10 -19.39
C SER A 733 -1.46 -37.96 -19.63
N THR A 734 -1.23 -38.36 -20.88
CA THR A 734 0.06 -38.91 -21.32
C THR A 734 0.94 -37.88 -22.01
N ASN A 735 0.51 -36.61 -22.15
CA ASN A 735 1.13 -35.63 -23.04
C ASN A 735 2.62 -35.34 -22.77
N ALA A 736 3.09 -35.49 -21.53
CA ALA A 736 4.49 -35.33 -21.17
C ALA A 736 5.37 -36.59 -21.36
N PHE A 737 4.76 -37.75 -21.62
CA PHE A 737 5.41 -39.06 -21.61
C PHE A 737 5.62 -39.63 -23.03
N LEU A 738 6.65 -40.46 -23.21
CA LEU A 738 6.87 -41.22 -24.44
C LEU A 738 6.21 -42.59 -24.37
N ASP A 739 5.70 -43.07 -25.50
CA ASP A 739 5.36 -44.48 -25.70
C ASP A 739 6.66 -45.28 -25.93
N GLY A 740 7.31 -45.64 -24.82
CA GLY A 740 8.65 -46.24 -24.77
C GLY A 740 9.73 -45.25 -25.20
N ASN A 741 10.06 -45.24 -26.50
CA ASN A 741 10.93 -44.24 -27.14
C ASN A 741 10.22 -43.43 -28.25
N THR A 742 8.91 -43.62 -28.42
CA THR A 742 8.13 -42.99 -29.50
C THR A 742 7.51 -41.70 -28.99
N TYR A 743 7.68 -40.62 -29.74
CA TYR A 743 6.92 -39.39 -29.52
C TYR A 743 5.54 -39.53 -30.14
N HIS A 744 4.49 -39.17 -29.41
CA HIS A 744 3.12 -39.14 -29.92
C HIS A 744 2.60 -37.70 -29.96
N THR A 745 1.62 -37.42 -30.81
CA THR A 745 0.92 -36.13 -30.81
C THR A 745 0.21 -35.94 -29.45
N PRO A 746 0.43 -34.83 -28.73
CA PRO A 746 -0.30 -34.54 -27.50
C PRO A 746 -1.81 -34.32 -27.74
N ASP A 747 -2.65 -34.76 -26.80
CA ASP A 747 -4.09 -34.46 -26.76
C ASP A 747 -4.37 -33.26 -25.84
N HIS A 748 -4.51 -32.08 -26.45
CA HIS A 748 -4.91 -30.85 -25.76
C HIS A 748 -6.42 -30.57 -25.86
N SER A 749 -7.26 -31.53 -26.27
CA SER A 749 -8.72 -31.33 -26.42
C SER A 749 -9.39 -30.83 -25.12
N ARG A 750 -8.84 -31.25 -23.99
CA ARG A 750 -9.28 -30.94 -22.62
C ARG A 750 -8.48 -29.84 -21.92
N PHE A 751 -7.52 -29.20 -22.60
CA PHE A 751 -6.73 -28.08 -22.07
C PHE A 751 -7.61 -26.84 -21.82
N SER A 752 -7.46 -26.17 -20.67
CA SER A 752 -8.21 -24.95 -20.32
C SER A 752 -7.83 -23.72 -21.15
N GLY A 753 -6.56 -23.64 -21.58
CA GLY A 753 -5.93 -22.40 -22.04
C GLY A 753 -4.94 -21.81 -21.02
N MET A 754 -4.87 -22.36 -19.81
CA MET A 754 -3.96 -21.92 -18.74
C MET A 754 -2.97 -23.01 -18.36
N ASN A 755 -1.68 -22.68 -18.41
CA ASN A 755 -0.60 -23.46 -17.81
C ASN A 755 -0.38 -23.00 -16.36
N VAL A 756 0.62 -23.53 -15.65
CA VAL A 756 0.89 -23.13 -14.26
C VAL A 756 2.38 -23.10 -13.93
N ILE A 757 2.70 -22.38 -12.86
CA ILE A 757 3.96 -22.57 -12.14
C ILE A 757 3.98 -23.97 -11.52
N ASP A 758 5.11 -24.67 -11.66
CA ASP A 758 5.36 -26.01 -11.13
C ASP A 758 5.59 -25.97 -9.62
N MET A 759 4.54 -25.64 -8.85
CA MET A 759 4.65 -25.55 -7.38
C MET A 759 5.09 -26.89 -6.76
N ARG A 760 4.76 -28.00 -7.41
CA ARG A 760 5.21 -29.36 -7.04
C ARG A 760 6.74 -29.46 -7.05
N MET A 761 7.40 -29.06 -8.13
CA MET A 761 8.87 -29.02 -8.18
C MET A 761 9.44 -27.90 -7.31
N HIS A 762 8.84 -26.69 -7.33
CA HIS A 762 9.29 -25.52 -6.54
C HIS A 762 9.43 -25.85 -5.05
N MET A 763 8.39 -26.42 -4.42
CA MET A 763 8.45 -26.82 -3.02
C MET A 763 9.54 -27.85 -2.73
N ASN A 764 9.91 -28.67 -3.71
CA ASN A 764 10.83 -29.79 -3.55
C ASN A 764 12.30 -29.51 -3.95
N PHE A 765 12.63 -28.33 -4.52
CA PHE A 765 13.99 -27.91 -4.91
C PHE A 765 14.97 -27.63 -3.74
N GLY A 766 14.74 -28.21 -2.56
CA GLY A 766 15.80 -28.36 -1.55
C GLY A 766 17.04 -29.02 -2.15
N ASP A 767 16.81 -30.03 -3.00
CA ASP A 767 17.76 -30.63 -3.93
C ASP A 767 17.07 -31.07 -5.24
N ALA A 768 17.84 -31.29 -6.29
CA ALA A 768 17.30 -31.64 -7.60
C ALA A 768 16.68 -33.05 -7.65
N ASN A 769 17.18 -34.01 -6.87
CA ASN A 769 16.69 -35.39 -6.93
C ASN A 769 15.29 -35.52 -6.35
N ASN A 770 15.03 -34.81 -5.25
CA ASN A 770 13.71 -34.67 -4.67
C ASN A 770 12.74 -33.95 -5.63
N ALA A 771 13.15 -32.82 -6.23
CA ALA A 771 12.34 -32.12 -7.23
C ALA A 771 12.01 -32.99 -8.46
N TYR A 772 12.99 -33.70 -9.02
CA TYR A 772 12.80 -34.66 -10.13
C TYR A 772 11.81 -35.77 -9.78
N SER A 773 11.95 -36.33 -8.58
CA SER A 773 11.09 -37.44 -8.13
C SER A 773 9.64 -37.00 -7.98
N ASN A 774 9.39 -35.85 -7.38
CA ASN A 774 8.06 -35.30 -7.14
C ASN A 774 7.41 -34.71 -8.41
N GLY A 775 8.19 -34.14 -9.34
CA GLY A 775 7.71 -33.71 -10.65
C GLY A 775 7.11 -34.90 -11.42
N LYS A 776 7.92 -35.94 -11.67
CA LYS A 776 7.48 -37.18 -12.34
C LYS A 776 6.23 -37.83 -11.74
N ASP A 777 6.09 -37.78 -10.42
CA ASP A 777 4.94 -38.34 -9.69
C ASP A 777 3.63 -37.58 -9.98
N SER A 778 3.73 -36.33 -10.43
CA SER A 778 2.60 -35.43 -10.69
C SER A 778 2.30 -35.16 -12.17
N ASP A 779 3.23 -35.46 -13.08
CA ASP A 779 3.20 -35.02 -14.49
C ASP A 779 2.01 -35.57 -15.29
N ASP A 780 1.44 -36.70 -14.85
CA ASP A 780 0.20 -37.29 -15.36
C ASP A 780 -1.05 -36.47 -15.02
N SER A 781 -1.02 -35.65 -13.97
CA SER A 781 -2.20 -34.93 -13.48
C SER A 781 -2.40 -33.53 -14.10
N TYR A 782 -1.38 -33.00 -14.78
CA TYR A 782 -1.49 -31.79 -15.61
C TYR A 782 -1.97 -32.17 -17.00
N ASN A 783 -2.62 -31.23 -17.71
CA ASN A 783 -2.97 -31.50 -19.12
C ASN A 783 -1.70 -31.69 -19.98
N ASP A 784 -0.66 -30.88 -19.79
CA ASP A 784 0.66 -31.07 -20.40
C ASP A 784 1.78 -30.45 -19.54
N ALA A 785 2.43 -31.27 -18.71
CA ALA A 785 3.52 -30.82 -17.84
C ALA A 785 4.77 -30.30 -18.60
N THR A 786 4.86 -30.45 -19.93
CA THR A 786 5.97 -29.85 -20.70
C THR A 786 5.90 -28.33 -20.78
N TYR A 787 4.76 -27.72 -20.46
CA TYR A 787 4.55 -26.27 -20.38
C TYR A 787 4.65 -25.70 -18.96
N ASN A 788 4.83 -26.53 -17.92
CA ASN A 788 4.93 -26.06 -16.54
C ASN A 788 6.13 -25.12 -16.37
N VAL A 789 5.94 -24.00 -15.67
CA VAL A 789 6.99 -23.00 -15.41
C VAL A 789 7.77 -23.38 -14.15
N VAL A 790 9.06 -23.70 -14.30
CA VAL A 790 9.86 -24.35 -13.25
C VAL A 790 10.92 -23.37 -12.71
N TYR A 791 10.93 -23.12 -11.39
CA TYR A 791 11.99 -22.34 -10.71
C TYR A 791 12.31 -22.90 -9.31
N VAL A 792 13.51 -22.57 -8.81
CA VAL A 792 13.98 -22.92 -7.45
C VAL A 792 13.46 -21.94 -6.40
N ASP A 793 13.72 -20.65 -6.60
CA ASP A 793 13.24 -19.56 -5.74
C ASP A 793 12.59 -18.44 -6.56
N SER A 794 11.84 -17.58 -5.89
CA SER A 794 11.08 -16.48 -6.48
C SER A 794 11.07 -15.24 -5.59
N HIS A 795 10.25 -14.27 -5.97
CA HIS A 795 9.99 -13.07 -5.18
C HIS A 795 9.15 -13.29 -3.92
N ASP A 796 8.58 -14.47 -3.66
CA ASP A 796 7.81 -14.74 -2.43
C ASP A 796 8.44 -15.83 -1.58
N TYR A 797 8.81 -16.95 -2.22
CA TYR A 797 9.26 -18.14 -1.52
C TYR A 797 10.47 -18.80 -2.19
N GLY A 798 11.32 -19.39 -1.35
CA GLY A 798 12.21 -20.47 -1.73
C GLY A 798 11.55 -21.84 -1.52
N PRO A 799 12.27 -22.95 -1.78
CA PRO A 799 11.76 -24.30 -1.60
C PRO A 799 11.20 -24.55 -0.18
N ASN A 800 10.27 -25.50 -0.06
CA ASN A 800 9.51 -25.80 1.17
C ASN A 800 8.81 -24.58 1.80
N LYS A 801 8.32 -23.64 0.98
CA LYS A 801 7.72 -22.35 1.42
C LYS A 801 8.66 -21.53 2.31
N SER A 802 9.97 -21.60 2.05
CA SER A 802 10.97 -20.79 2.76
C SER A 802 10.71 -19.31 2.52
N SER A 803 10.67 -18.49 3.58
CA SER A 803 10.65 -17.03 3.46
C SER A 803 12.04 -16.42 3.18
N GLU A 804 13.04 -17.24 2.84
CA GLU A 804 14.43 -16.86 2.58
C GLU A 804 14.88 -17.34 1.19
N ARG A 805 15.69 -16.52 0.49
CA ARG A 805 16.30 -16.84 -0.82
C ARG A 805 17.12 -18.12 -0.72
N TYR A 806 17.10 -18.95 -1.76
CA TYR A 806 17.72 -20.28 -1.69
C TYR A 806 19.23 -20.20 -1.46
N ALA A 807 19.70 -20.92 -0.44
CA ALA A 807 21.07 -20.88 0.07
C ALA A 807 21.78 -22.24 -0.02
N GLY A 808 21.42 -23.10 -0.98
CA GLY A 808 22.01 -24.43 -1.16
C GLY A 808 23.48 -24.44 -1.62
N GLY A 809 24.00 -23.28 -2.02
CA GLY A 809 25.37 -23.11 -2.53
C GLY A 809 25.52 -23.46 -4.01
N THR A 810 26.65 -23.03 -4.58
CA THR A 810 26.96 -23.10 -6.01
C THR A 810 26.74 -24.49 -6.64
N ASP A 811 27.20 -25.56 -5.97
CA ASP A 811 27.03 -26.94 -6.49
C ASP A 811 25.57 -27.40 -6.53
N ALA A 812 24.74 -26.97 -5.57
CA ALA A 812 23.31 -27.31 -5.53
C ALA A 812 22.54 -26.49 -6.56
N TRP A 813 22.89 -25.21 -6.73
CA TRP A 813 22.38 -24.37 -7.81
C TRP A 813 22.70 -24.95 -9.19
N ALA A 814 23.95 -25.36 -9.43
CA ALA A 814 24.36 -25.98 -10.69
C ALA A 814 23.60 -27.30 -10.95
N GLU A 815 23.33 -28.09 -9.92
CA GLU A 815 22.56 -29.33 -10.00
C GLU A 815 21.07 -29.08 -10.29
N ASN A 816 20.45 -28.12 -9.59
CA ASN A 816 19.07 -27.69 -9.85
C ASN A 816 18.92 -27.14 -11.28
N MET A 817 19.80 -26.23 -11.71
CA MET A 817 19.81 -25.70 -13.09
C MET A 817 20.03 -26.81 -14.12
N SER A 818 20.95 -27.76 -13.86
CA SER A 818 21.16 -28.91 -14.74
C SER A 818 19.87 -29.68 -14.98
N LEU A 819 19.10 -29.97 -13.92
CA LEU A 819 17.80 -30.61 -14.05
C LEU A 819 16.78 -29.73 -14.80
N MET A 820 16.60 -28.48 -14.39
CA MET A 820 15.62 -27.56 -14.97
C MET A 820 15.78 -27.37 -16.47
N TRP A 821 17.02 -27.28 -16.97
CA TRP A 821 17.29 -27.07 -18.39
C TRP A 821 17.14 -28.33 -19.24
N THR A 822 17.33 -29.52 -18.68
CA THR A 822 17.32 -30.79 -19.46
C THR A 822 16.10 -31.67 -19.23
N PHE A 823 15.29 -31.44 -18.19
CA PHE A 823 14.02 -32.12 -17.94
C PHE A 823 12.85 -31.39 -18.64
N ARG A 824 11.59 -31.82 -18.38
CA ARG A 824 10.39 -31.18 -18.95
C ARG A 824 10.04 -29.86 -18.25
N GLY A 825 9.28 -29.02 -18.93
CA GLY A 825 8.88 -27.70 -18.45
C GLY A 825 9.76 -26.59 -18.99
N ILE A 826 9.46 -25.37 -18.56
CA ILE A 826 10.08 -24.12 -18.99
C ILE A 826 10.97 -23.59 -17.85
N PRO A 827 12.30 -23.68 -17.97
CA PRO A 827 13.20 -23.25 -16.91
C PRO A 827 13.12 -21.73 -16.73
N THR A 828 12.92 -21.31 -15.49
CA THR A 828 12.73 -19.92 -15.08
C THR A 828 13.71 -19.59 -13.96
N LEU A 829 14.36 -18.44 -14.04
CA LEU A 829 15.31 -17.99 -13.02
C LEU A 829 14.92 -16.61 -12.51
N TYR A 830 14.83 -16.47 -11.19
CA TYR A 830 14.62 -15.20 -10.52
C TYR A 830 15.92 -14.38 -10.51
N TYR A 831 15.81 -13.05 -10.66
CA TYR A 831 16.97 -12.20 -10.86
C TYR A 831 18.03 -12.33 -9.75
N GLY A 832 19.29 -12.35 -10.18
CA GLY A 832 20.45 -12.51 -9.31
C GLY A 832 20.67 -13.94 -8.78
N SER A 833 19.75 -14.89 -8.95
CA SER A 833 19.99 -16.29 -8.58
C SER A 833 21.14 -16.91 -9.40
N GLU A 834 21.49 -16.35 -10.57
CA GLU A 834 22.68 -16.72 -11.33
C GLU A 834 24.03 -16.36 -10.66
N ILE A 835 24.02 -15.54 -9.60
CA ILE A 835 25.18 -15.23 -8.76
C ILE A 835 24.94 -15.49 -7.26
N GLU A 836 23.86 -16.19 -6.91
CA GLU A 836 23.42 -16.43 -5.52
C GLU A 836 23.12 -15.12 -4.76
N PHE A 837 22.63 -14.09 -5.46
CA PHE A 837 22.33 -12.78 -4.91
C PHE A 837 21.34 -12.87 -3.74
N GLN A 838 21.73 -12.29 -2.60
CA GLN A 838 20.95 -12.29 -1.35
C GLN A 838 20.59 -13.70 -0.82
N ALA A 839 21.36 -14.75 -1.17
CA ALA A 839 21.17 -16.10 -0.63
C ALA A 839 21.08 -16.09 0.91
N GLY A 840 20.07 -16.78 1.45
CA GLY A 840 19.80 -16.85 2.90
C GLY A 840 19.28 -15.54 3.52
N LYS A 841 18.94 -14.53 2.73
CA LYS A 841 18.19 -13.36 3.21
C LYS A 841 16.70 -13.60 3.13
N LYS A 842 15.97 -13.00 4.07
CA LYS A 842 14.51 -12.96 4.04
C LYS A 842 14.04 -12.30 2.74
N ILE A 843 13.16 -12.97 2.01
CA ILE A 843 12.72 -12.56 0.66
C ILE A 843 12.00 -11.22 0.74
N ASP A 844 11.00 -11.11 1.61
CA ASP A 844 10.36 -9.84 1.96
C ASP A 844 10.09 -9.75 3.48
N CYS A 845 10.14 -8.52 3.99
CA CYS A 845 9.77 -8.13 5.34
C CYS A 845 8.63 -7.08 5.33
N GLY A 846 8.09 -6.73 4.17
CA GLY A 846 7.16 -5.61 4.02
C GLY A 846 7.83 -4.30 4.46
N PRO A 847 7.08 -3.35 5.02
CA PRO A 847 7.62 -2.07 5.49
C PRO A 847 8.38 -2.17 6.85
N SER A 848 8.79 -3.36 7.28
CA SER A 848 9.46 -3.56 8.59
C SER A 848 11.00 -3.59 8.54
N CYS A 849 11.61 -3.60 7.35
CA CYS A 849 13.06 -3.55 7.18
C CYS A 849 13.47 -2.98 5.81
N PRO A 850 14.74 -2.55 5.62
CA PRO A 850 15.16 -1.92 4.37
C PRO A 850 15.29 -2.95 3.24
N LEU A 851 14.82 -2.61 2.04
CA LEU A 851 14.84 -3.49 0.86
C LEU A 851 16.24 -3.99 0.49
N ALA A 852 17.28 -3.17 0.68
CA ALA A 852 18.67 -3.57 0.49
C ALA A 852 19.11 -4.80 1.33
N THR A 853 18.36 -5.13 2.40
CA THR A 853 18.62 -6.29 3.27
C THR A 853 17.82 -7.55 2.91
N THR A 854 16.94 -7.48 1.91
CA THR A 854 15.99 -8.53 1.55
C THR A 854 16.34 -9.26 0.24
N GLY A 855 15.62 -10.33 -0.07
CA GLY A 855 15.67 -11.00 -1.37
C GLY A 855 15.05 -10.21 -2.54
N ARG A 856 14.41 -9.06 -2.25
CA ARG A 856 13.90 -8.06 -3.22
C ARG A 856 14.80 -6.81 -3.30
N ALA A 857 16.07 -6.94 -2.91
CA ALA A 857 17.07 -5.86 -2.99
C ALA A 857 17.37 -5.42 -4.43
N TYR A 858 17.86 -4.18 -4.58
CA TYR A 858 18.24 -3.58 -5.86
C TYR A 858 19.43 -4.32 -6.47
N TYR A 859 19.31 -4.76 -7.72
CA TYR A 859 20.34 -5.57 -8.39
C TYR A 859 21.35 -4.77 -9.19
N GLY A 860 20.99 -3.57 -9.66
CA GLY A 860 21.73 -2.84 -10.69
C GLY A 860 23.19 -2.50 -10.36
N GLY A 861 23.56 -2.51 -9.08
CA GLY A 861 24.96 -2.50 -8.66
C GLY A 861 25.80 -3.60 -9.32
N HIS A 862 25.23 -4.79 -9.55
CA HIS A 862 25.85 -5.92 -10.25
C HIS A 862 25.75 -5.84 -11.78
N LEU A 863 24.99 -4.88 -12.32
CA LEU A 863 24.78 -4.65 -13.75
C LEU A 863 25.53 -3.42 -14.26
N ALA A 864 26.15 -2.63 -13.38
CA ALA A 864 26.88 -1.42 -13.72
C ALA A 864 27.99 -1.67 -14.77
N GLY A 865 27.99 -0.89 -15.84
CA GLY A 865 28.85 -1.06 -17.01
C GLY A 865 28.06 -1.34 -18.30
N THR A 866 28.79 -1.58 -19.39
CA THR A 866 28.24 -1.94 -20.70
C THR A 866 28.29 -3.45 -20.94
N VAL A 867 27.38 -3.97 -21.76
CA VAL A 867 27.33 -5.37 -22.20
C VAL A 867 26.71 -5.45 -23.59
N GLU A 868 27.26 -6.30 -24.46
CA GLU A 868 26.72 -6.61 -25.77
C GLU A 868 26.64 -8.14 -25.94
N ALA A 869 25.48 -8.64 -26.38
CA ALA A 869 25.28 -10.06 -26.66
C ALA A 869 25.18 -10.31 -28.17
N SER A 870 26.19 -11.01 -28.71
CA SER A 870 26.19 -11.47 -30.10
C SER A 870 25.09 -12.49 -30.41
N ASP A 871 24.71 -13.30 -29.42
CA ASP A 871 23.71 -14.37 -29.52
C ASP A 871 23.25 -14.77 -28.10
N PHE A 872 22.24 -15.62 -28.00
CA PHE A 872 21.75 -16.15 -26.73
C PHE A 872 22.80 -17.03 -26.07
N GLY A 873 23.25 -16.62 -24.87
CA GLY A 873 24.32 -17.27 -24.12
C GLY A 873 25.73 -16.77 -24.49
N LYS A 874 25.85 -15.82 -25.43
CA LYS A 874 27.15 -15.38 -26.00
C LYS A 874 27.34 -13.87 -25.93
N VAL A 875 28.12 -13.44 -24.95
CA VAL A 875 28.55 -12.05 -24.77
C VAL A 875 29.76 -11.75 -25.66
N SER A 876 29.68 -10.70 -26.48
CA SER A 876 30.77 -10.22 -27.34
C SER A 876 31.66 -9.19 -26.65
N SER A 877 31.07 -8.34 -25.80
CA SER A 877 31.80 -7.36 -25.00
C SER A 877 31.09 -7.12 -23.66
N ALA A 878 31.85 -6.83 -22.61
CA ALA A 878 31.33 -6.38 -21.32
C ALA A 878 32.38 -5.55 -20.57
N THR A 879 31.93 -4.58 -19.76
CA THR A 879 32.80 -3.73 -18.93
C THR A 879 32.23 -3.58 -17.51
N GLY A 880 32.97 -2.97 -16.59
CA GLY A 880 32.47 -2.63 -15.25
C GLY A 880 32.20 -3.85 -14.35
N GLU A 881 31.15 -3.78 -13.53
CA GLU A 881 30.72 -4.86 -12.64
C GLU A 881 29.96 -5.95 -13.41
N VAL A 882 29.18 -5.61 -14.43
CA VAL A 882 28.47 -6.62 -15.24
C VAL A 882 29.44 -7.62 -15.88
N ALA A 883 30.66 -7.20 -16.25
CA ALA A 883 31.71 -8.12 -16.67
C ALA A 883 32.15 -9.13 -15.58
N ARG A 884 32.15 -8.72 -14.30
CA ARG A 884 32.48 -9.59 -13.15
C ARG A 884 31.32 -10.52 -12.80
N THR A 885 30.09 -10.03 -12.90
CA THR A 885 28.85 -10.81 -12.77
C THR A 885 28.81 -11.91 -13.84
N LEU A 886 29.09 -11.56 -15.10
CA LEU A 886 29.16 -12.51 -16.22
C LEU A 886 30.29 -13.53 -16.13
N ASP A 887 31.26 -13.37 -15.23
CA ASP A 887 32.36 -14.31 -15.02
C ASP A 887 32.11 -15.32 -13.88
N LYS A 888 30.99 -15.23 -13.18
CA LYS A 888 30.65 -16.15 -12.08
C LYS A 888 30.46 -17.59 -12.60
N PRO A 889 30.86 -18.63 -11.80
CA PRO A 889 30.75 -20.03 -12.21
C PRO A 889 29.34 -20.46 -12.66
N LEU A 890 28.31 -20.03 -11.93
CA LEU A 890 26.91 -20.33 -12.29
C LEU A 890 26.45 -19.60 -13.55
N VAL A 891 26.95 -18.40 -13.84
CA VAL A 891 26.66 -17.72 -15.11
C VAL A 891 27.26 -18.49 -16.28
N LYS A 892 28.52 -18.96 -16.20
CA LYS A 892 29.12 -19.78 -17.27
C LYS A 892 28.38 -21.10 -17.47
N HIS A 893 27.92 -21.73 -16.38
CA HIS A 893 27.09 -22.93 -16.41
C HIS A 893 25.74 -22.66 -17.10
N LEU A 894 25.04 -21.60 -16.70
CA LEU A 894 23.75 -21.18 -17.22
C LEU A 894 23.80 -20.81 -18.72
N GLN A 895 24.82 -20.07 -19.14
CA GLN A 895 25.09 -19.75 -20.55
C GLN A 895 25.15 -21.02 -21.39
N ARG A 896 25.94 -22.00 -20.96
CA ARG A 896 26.14 -23.25 -21.70
C ARG A 896 24.95 -24.21 -21.60
N LEU A 897 24.21 -24.22 -20.49
CA LEU A 897 22.91 -24.90 -20.40
C LEU A 897 21.90 -24.34 -21.41
N ASN A 898 21.85 -23.01 -21.58
CA ASN A 898 21.03 -22.35 -22.59
C ASN A 898 21.47 -22.74 -24.00
N GLU A 899 22.76 -22.74 -24.32
CA GLU A 899 23.26 -23.20 -25.63
C GLU A 899 22.91 -24.67 -25.90
N ILE A 900 23.13 -25.58 -24.93
CA ILE A 900 22.82 -27.01 -25.05
C ILE A 900 21.31 -27.24 -25.24
N ARG A 901 20.46 -26.61 -24.41
CA ARG A 901 19.00 -26.73 -24.53
C ARG A 901 18.54 -26.22 -25.89
N ARG A 902 19.04 -25.08 -26.37
CA ARG A 902 18.62 -24.45 -27.63
C ARG A 902 19.02 -25.26 -28.87
N ALA A 903 20.09 -26.05 -28.81
CA ALA A 903 20.55 -26.89 -29.91
C ALA A 903 19.92 -28.30 -29.97
N VAL A 904 19.23 -28.74 -28.91
CA VAL A 904 18.65 -30.09 -28.81
C VAL A 904 17.13 -29.99 -28.63
N PRO A 905 16.32 -30.08 -29.71
CA PRO A 905 14.86 -29.91 -29.64
C PRO A 905 14.15 -30.82 -28.64
N ALA A 906 14.69 -32.03 -28.40
CA ALA A 906 14.20 -32.95 -27.38
C ALA A 906 14.23 -32.36 -25.96
N LEU A 907 15.20 -31.49 -25.64
CA LEU A 907 15.28 -30.84 -24.33
C LEU A 907 14.23 -29.73 -24.20
N GLN A 908 14.02 -28.95 -25.27
CA GLN A 908 13.04 -27.85 -25.29
C GLN A 908 11.60 -28.34 -25.18
N MET A 909 11.16 -29.21 -26.10
CA MET A 909 9.74 -29.52 -26.33
C MET A 909 9.41 -31.00 -26.17
N GLY A 910 10.40 -31.84 -25.86
CA GLY A 910 10.25 -33.28 -25.93
C GLY A 910 9.49 -33.90 -24.76
N GLN A 911 8.70 -34.93 -25.07
CA GLN A 911 8.20 -35.91 -24.11
C GLN A 911 9.37 -36.67 -23.45
N TYR A 912 9.15 -37.28 -22.30
CA TYR A 912 10.17 -38.05 -21.58
C TYR A 912 9.75 -39.48 -21.22
N SER A 913 10.72 -40.35 -20.93
CA SER A 913 10.46 -41.68 -20.35
C SER A 913 11.59 -42.11 -19.43
N THR A 914 11.23 -42.85 -18.38
CA THR A 914 12.17 -43.53 -17.47
C THR A 914 12.20 -45.05 -17.69
N GLU A 915 11.51 -45.57 -18.71
CA GLU A 915 11.44 -47.00 -18.99
C GLU A 915 12.81 -47.55 -19.43
N GLY A 916 13.25 -48.65 -18.80
CA GLY A 916 14.51 -49.29 -19.14
C GLY A 916 15.75 -48.46 -18.78
N ILE A 917 15.70 -47.72 -17.66
CA ILE A 917 16.80 -46.88 -17.19
C ILE A 917 17.17 -47.23 -15.75
N THR A 918 18.47 -47.33 -15.46
CA THR A 918 19.02 -47.26 -14.09
C THR A 918 19.64 -45.87 -13.88
N GLY A 919 19.52 -45.30 -12.67
CA GLY A 919 20.07 -43.97 -12.35
C GLY A 919 19.10 -43.13 -11.52
N SER A 920 19.62 -42.20 -10.71
CA SER A 920 18.82 -41.39 -9.78
C SER A 920 18.12 -40.21 -10.44
N MET A 921 18.75 -39.57 -11.42
CA MET A 921 18.20 -38.47 -12.23
C MET A 921 18.49 -38.70 -13.72
N ALA A 922 18.00 -39.82 -14.23
CA ALA A 922 18.21 -40.24 -15.62
C ALA A 922 16.88 -40.50 -16.35
N TYR A 923 16.80 -40.04 -17.60
CA TYR A 923 15.60 -40.12 -18.44
C TYR A 923 15.94 -40.01 -19.94
N LYS A 924 15.05 -40.54 -20.78
CA LYS A 924 15.03 -40.34 -22.23
C LYS A 924 14.19 -39.10 -22.54
N ARG A 925 14.54 -38.35 -23.59
CA ARG A 925 13.73 -37.27 -24.17
C ARG A 925 13.55 -37.51 -25.68
N ARG A 926 12.35 -37.26 -26.22
CA ARG A 926 12.16 -37.17 -27.68
C ARG A 926 11.21 -36.06 -28.06
N TYR A 927 11.50 -35.39 -29.17
CA TYR A 927 10.56 -34.50 -29.86
C TYR A 927 10.56 -34.85 -31.34
N THR A 928 9.36 -35.01 -31.93
CA THR A 928 9.20 -35.05 -33.38
C THR A 928 8.18 -34.01 -33.84
N ASP A 929 8.43 -33.43 -35.00
CA ASP A 929 7.47 -32.58 -35.71
C ASP A 929 7.55 -32.86 -37.20
N THR A 930 6.46 -33.37 -37.77
CA THR A 930 6.36 -33.69 -39.20
C THR A 930 6.43 -32.44 -40.08
N ALA A 931 5.96 -31.27 -39.61
CA ALA A 931 5.92 -30.06 -40.42
C ALA A 931 7.32 -29.46 -40.66
N SER A 932 8.12 -29.30 -39.60
CA SER A 932 9.55 -28.96 -39.73
C SER A 932 10.41 -30.16 -40.12
N GLY A 933 9.89 -31.39 -39.99
CA GLY A 933 10.60 -32.66 -40.16
C GLY A 933 11.67 -32.92 -39.08
N THR A 934 11.51 -32.32 -37.90
CA THR A 934 12.40 -32.50 -36.76
C THR A 934 12.20 -33.90 -36.15
N ASP A 935 13.29 -34.60 -35.85
CA ASP A 935 13.31 -35.76 -34.96
C ASP A 935 14.56 -35.67 -34.10
N SER A 936 14.39 -35.52 -32.79
CA SER A 936 15.48 -35.38 -31.83
C SER A 936 15.23 -36.34 -30.68
N PHE A 937 16.17 -37.26 -30.44
CA PHE A 937 16.14 -38.22 -29.35
C PHE A 937 17.41 -38.08 -28.50
N ALA A 938 17.27 -37.95 -27.18
CA ALA A 938 18.37 -37.71 -26.26
C ALA A 938 18.27 -38.56 -24.98
N LEU A 939 19.41 -39.00 -24.46
CA LEU A 939 19.56 -39.68 -23.18
C LEU A 939 20.24 -38.73 -22.20
N VAL A 940 19.59 -38.45 -21.07
CA VAL A 940 20.06 -37.46 -20.09
C VAL A 940 20.28 -38.11 -18.73
N THR A 941 21.45 -37.88 -18.14
CA THR A 941 21.69 -38.14 -16.70
C THR A 941 22.33 -36.92 -16.03
N VAL A 942 21.82 -36.55 -14.86
CA VAL A 942 22.31 -35.45 -14.01
C VAL A 942 22.96 -36.04 -12.76
N THR A 943 24.16 -35.58 -12.41
CA THR A 943 25.01 -35.99 -11.27
C THR A 943 25.45 -37.45 -11.23
N GLY A 944 24.51 -38.40 -11.29
CA GLY A 944 24.74 -39.84 -11.16
C GLY A 944 25.07 -40.57 -12.45
N ALA A 945 25.58 -41.80 -12.30
CA ALA A 945 25.71 -42.74 -13.40
C ALA A 945 24.33 -43.23 -13.87
N ALA A 946 24.24 -43.69 -15.12
CA ALA A 946 23.01 -44.26 -15.66
C ALA A 946 23.28 -45.33 -16.73
N ASP A 947 22.50 -46.41 -16.72
CA ASP A 947 22.40 -47.36 -17.84
C ASP A 947 21.07 -47.19 -18.55
N TYR A 948 21.10 -47.12 -19.87
CA TYR A 948 19.91 -47.08 -20.73
C TYR A 948 19.80 -48.40 -21.49
N ALA A 949 18.59 -48.95 -21.53
CA ALA A 949 18.24 -50.16 -22.25
C ALA A 949 17.01 -49.95 -23.14
N GLY A 950 16.89 -50.79 -24.16
CA GLY A 950 15.82 -50.72 -25.15
C GLY A 950 15.85 -49.43 -25.98
N ILE A 951 16.99 -48.75 -26.08
CA ILE A 951 17.15 -47.52 -26.87
C ILE A 951 17.35 -47.84 -28.36
N PRO A 952 17.03 -46.91 -29.29
CA PRO A 952 17.35 -47.09 -30.71
C PRO A 952 18.84 -47.32 -30.94
N ASN A 953 19.17 -48.27 -31.83
CA ASN A 953 20.53 -48.43 -32.32
C ASN A 953 20.95 -47.24 -33.19
N GLY A 954 22.23 -46.88 -33.17
CA GLY A 954 22.77 -45.75 -33.92
C GLY A 954 24.02 -45.15 -33.28
N THR A 955 24.46 -44.01 -33.82
CA THR A 955 25.55 -43.22 -33.23
C THR A 955 24.97 -42.17 -32.31
N TYR A 956 25.38 -42.14 -31.05
CA TYR A 956 25.04 -41.10 -30.09
C TYR A 956 26.24 -40.20 -29.86
N ARG A 957 26.00 -38.89 -29.70
CA ARG A 957 27.04 -37.90 -29.34
C ARG A 957 26.62 -37.14 -28.11
N ASP A 958 27.48 -37.06 -27.11
CA ASP A 958 27.25 -36.25 -25.92
C ASP A 958 27.37 -34.76 -26.24
N ALA A 959 26.31 -33.99 -26.00
CA ALA A 959 26.29 -32.55 -26.19
C ALA A 959 27.23 -31.81 -25.22
N VAL A 960 27.60 -32.45 -24.11
CA VAL A 960 28.49 -31.87 -23.08
C VAL A 960 29.96 -32.09 -23.43
N THR A 961 30.41 -33.33 -23.58
CA THR A 961 31.84 -33.65 -23.81
C THR A 961 32.23 -33.80 -25.27
N GLY A 962 31.28 -34.15 -26.15
CA GLY A 962 31.53 -34.61 -27.51
C GLY A 962 31.84 -36.10 -27.64
N ASP A 963 31.82 -36.88 -26.55
CA ASP A 963 32.00 -38.34 -26.60
C ASP A 963 30.99 -38.98 -27.58
N THR A 964 31.47 -39.92 -28.38
CA THR A 964 30.69 -40.55 -29.46
C THR A 964 30.61 -42.05 -29.23
N ARG A 965 29.39 -42.58 -29.12
CA ARG A 965 29.11 -43.99 -28.83
C ARG A 965 28.26 -44.60 -29.94
N VAL A 966 28.67 -45.77 -30.44
CA VAL A 966 27.87 -46.55 -31.39
C VAL A 966 27.14 -47.64 -30.61
N VAL A 967 25.81 -47.65 -30.69
CA VAL A 967 24.92 -48.60 -30.02
C VAL A 967 24.38 -49.59 -31.04
N SER A 968 24.56 -50.89 -30.77
CA SER A 968 24.14 -51.99 -31.65
C SER A 968 23.26 -53.04 -30.97
N ASP A 969 23.22 -53.07 -29.64
CA ASP A 969 22.44 -54.01 -28.81
C ASP A 969 21.32 -53.32 -28.01
N GLY A 970 21.00 -52.07 -28.36
CA GLY A 970 20.01 -51.25 -27.67
C GLY A 970 20.38 -50.82 -26.25
N LYS A 971 21.69 -50.75 -25.92
CA LYS A 971 22.18 -50.35 -24.59
C LYS A 971 23.27 -49.28 -24.65
N LEU A 972 23.31 -48.42 -23.62
CA LEU A 972 24.38 -47.44 -23.40
C LEU A 972 24.55 -47.20 -21.90
N SER A 973 25.78 -47.25 -21.40
CA SER A 973 26.13 -46.95 -20.00
C SER A 973 26.92 -45.65 -19.90
N VAL A 974 26.57 -44.80 -18.95
CA VAL A 974 27.19 -43.49 -18.69
C VAL A 974 27.73 -43.45 -17.26
N GLY A 975 29.03 -43.22 -17.12
CA GLY A 975 29.65 -42.98 -15.80
C GLY A 975 29.17 -41.67 -15.16
N ALA A 976 29.20 -41.60 -13.84
CA ALA A 976 28.70 -40.43 -13.10
C ALA A 976 29.45 -39.15 -13.50
N PRO A 977 28.74 -38.10 -13.98
CA PRO A 977 29.37 -36.82 -14.33
C PRO A 977 29.79 -36.00 -13.10
N GLY A 978 29.26 -36.30 -11.90
CA GLY A 978 29.53 -35.56 -10.66
C GLY A 978 28.53 -34.44 -10.40
N LYS A 979 28.45 -33.95 -9.16
CA LYS A 979 27.44 -32.96 -8.73
C LYS A 979 27.49 -31.70 -9.61
N GLY A 980 26.32 -31.17 -9.98
CA GLY A 980 26.20 -30.00 -10.84
C GLY A 980 26.57 -30.24 -12.31
N ASN A 981 26.93 -31.47 -12.69
CA ASN A 981 27.28 -31.85 -14.06
C ASN A 981 26.24 -32.83 -14.62
N LEU A 982 26.17 -32.93 -15.95
CA LEU A 982 25.25 -33.81 -16.65
C LEU A 982 25.89 -34.37 -17.94
N ARG A 983 25.20 -35.31 -18.60
CA ARG A 983 25.49 -35.80 -19.95
C ARG A 983 24.22 -35.81 -20.79
N VAL A 984 24.30 -35.49 -22.08
CA VAL A 984 23.18 -35.51 -23.04
C VAL A 984 23.61 -36.23 -24.31
N TYR A 985 23.44 -37.55 -24.35
CA TYR A 985 23.73 -38.33 -25.55
C TYR A 985 22.58 -38.20 -26.55
N VAL A 986 22.80 -37.42 -27.61
CA VAL A 986 21.83 -37.20 -28.70
C VAL A 986 22.07 -38.22 -29.81
N LEU A 987 21.02 -38.87 -30.29
CA LEU A 987 21.07 -39.79 -31.43
C LEU A 987 21.29 -39.02 -32.74
N ASP A 988 22.31 -39.41 -33.50
CA ASP A 988 22.69 -38.82 -34.78
C ASP A 988 21.85 -39.44 -35.91
N LEU A 989 20.80 -38.73 -36.32
CA LEU A 989 19.92 -39.11 -37.43
C LEU A 989 20.31 -38.43 -38.76
N GLY A 990 21.39 -37.64 -38.76
CA GLY A 990 21.91 -36.94 -39.93
C GLY A 990 21.05 -35.78 -40.44
N GLY A 991 21.59 -35.05 -41.43
CA GLY A 991 20.95 -33.87 -41.99
C GLY A 991 20.66 -32.81 -40.93
N LYS A 992 19.41 -32.29 -40.89
CA LYS A 992 18.93 -31.36 -39.86
C LYS A 992 18.71 -31.99 -38.48
N ASN A 993 18.69 -33.33 -38.40
CA ASN A 993 18.55 -34.11 -37.18
C ASN A 993 19.90 -34.74 -36.76
N ALA A 994 21.01 -34.18 -37.24
CA ALA A 994 22.35 -34.59 -36.83
C ALA A 994 22.59 -34.26 -35.35
N ALA A 995 23.27 -35.16 -34.63
CA ALA A 995 23.63 -34.90 -33.24
C ALA A 995 24.70 -33.78 -33.19
N PRO A 996 24.52 -32.72 -32.38
CA PRO A 996 25.35 -31.51 -32.46
C PRO A 996 26.82 -31.72 -32.03
N GLY A 997 27.12 -32.82 -31.33
CA GLY A 997 28.41 -32.99 -30.66
C GLY A 997 28.58 -31.96 -29.53
N ARG A 998 29.83 -31.70 -29.11
CA ARG A 998 30.11 -30.78 -28.01
C ARG A 998 29.63 -29.35 -28.31
N ILE A 999 28.82 -28.81 -27.43
CA ILE A 999 28.36 -27.42 -27.45
C ILE A 999 29.07 -26.62 -26.35
N GLY A 1000 29.51 -25.40 -26.70
CA GLY A 1000 30.23 -24.51 -25.79
C GLY A 1000 31.61 -25.01 -25.37
N ALA A 1001 32.27 -24.25 -24.49
CA ALA A 1001 33.54 -24.61 -23.88
C ALA A 1001 33.34 -25.26 -22.48
N PRO A 1002 34.23 -26.18 -22.05
CA PRO A 1002 34.29 -26.64 -20.66
C PRO A 1002 34.37 -25.47 -19.67
N GLY A 1003 33.72 -25.62 -18.51
CA GLY A 1003 33.68 -24.62 -17.44
C GLY A 1003 33.77 -25.28 -16.07
N PRO A 1004 33.52 -24.55 -14.96
CA PRO A 1004 33.52 -25.15 -13.62
C PRO A 1004 32.55 -26.35 -13.48
N TYR A 1005 31.45 -26.28 -14.24
CA TYR A 1005 30.49 -27.36 -14.44
C TYR A 1005 30.39 -27.70 -15.94
N LEU A 1006 29.76 -28.84 -16.26
CA LEU A 1006 29.60 -29.41 -17.59
C LEU A 1006 30.94 -29.81 -18.26
N ASN A 1007 31.91 -30.30 -17.50
CA ASN A 1007 33.21 -30.75 -18.03
C ASN A 1007 33.10 -32.00 -18.91
#